data_AF-M5JSE5-F1
#
_entry.id   AF-M5JSE5-F1
#
_cell.length_a   1.000
_cell.length_b   1.000
_cell.length_c   1.000
_cell.angle_alpha   90.00
_cell.angle_beta   90.00
_cell.angle_gamma   90.00
#
_symmetry.space_group_name_H-M   'P 1'
#
loop_
_entity.id
_entity.type
_entity.pdbx_description
1 polymer ?
#
loop_
_entity_poly.entity_id
_entity_poly.type
_entity_poly.pdbx_seq_one_letter_code
_entity_poly.pdbx_strand_id
1 'polypeptide(L)'
;MQTIEIASDEPLSGYLSRLAASRGVRLWDFRIHGSILARYNKKPRYYDHVSAVTGIEPDKLKRHDMVKIGGTFTTFGMTFDVKDIWAKSARACPCCIREDIDRGIGRVEARPRLRFGWMLRTLGRCEVHDVPLVVIGTDYDRFSYGDFAGAMSQHLLGKSASAAVANEAFRSTGTGATFIDGPSPAVIETTSVTTKVSGLDLDSDRYFQGRLRCEAGTSGRQLNEANDLRMLDAMPVPAALLLTEVIGGMELFGDRYWRSAATGDDRQAAVIAGFKLTRRGHDGLREFLVRRDEIHWRASRRGHFKNLYGRLQELLSSRIGVKGYEDVIRFVAEHAHSNHTLGPEDAFLGTNLPRRLHSIRTAEVAHGIHRITLRSILDSAGLLPAGSTQQSDGRVVIAAEIFDKLIGDWRERLPAEHAKTRFGISGAALQELVRQGLVAENESLGSGSRRLNKASYLDFIERLDRLPRATPDAGMRNLQDMTRIVSRSYGEIVALILEGTITKAVVHVGVGSVSQDGEASQTDHFGFDTIFVDPLEVKQAFHVASPPGITFQCAERMIGTTTKTVKRLAAAGLLKTVVADNPMHRIPQTYVSPSGLEEFQDTYVSLFEFSKGRGQIARVKKRLAAAGIMPAFEEAGAATF
;
A
#
# COMPACT_ATOMS: atom_id res chain seq x y z
N MET A 1 57.25 42.66 -11.34
CA MET A 1 56.68 41.33 -11.62
C MET A 1 55.21 41.51 -11.96
N GLN A 2 54.70 40.87 -13.00
CA GLN A 2 53.28 40.94 -13.32
C GLN A 2 52.48 40.19 -12.26
N THR A 3 51.56 40.86 -11.58
CA THR A 3 50.64 40.23 -10.62
C THR A 3 49.53 39.53 -11.41
N ILE A 4 49.44 38.21 -11.28
CA ILE A 4 48.37 37.41 -11.90
C ILE A 4 47.37 37.07 -10.80
N GLU A 5 46.10 37.37 -11.03
CA GLU A 5 45.03 36.99 -10.11
C GLU A 5 44.53 35.56 -10.40
N ILE A 6 44.18 34.83 -9.34
CA ILE A 6 43.47 33.55 -9.44
C ILE A 6 41.98 33.81 -9.68
N ALA A 7 41.45 33.32 -10.79
CA ALA A 7 40.03 33.45 -11.11
C ALA A 7 39.17 32.55 -10.19
N SER A 8 37.92 32.93 -9.92
CA SER A 8 37.04 32.24 -8.95
C SER A 8 36.82 30.75 -9.25
N ASP A 9 36.75 30.38 -10.53
CA ASP A 9 36.56 29.01 -11.03
C ASP A 9 37.86 28.35 -11.50
N GLU A 10 39.02 28.93 -11.20
CA GLU A 10 40.32 28.41 -11.60
C GLU A 10 40.95 27.56 -10.49
N PRO A 11 41.24 26.26 -10.73
CA PRO A 11 41.94 25.43 -9.76
C PRO A 11 43.35 25.93 -9.48
N LEU A 12 43.85 25.71 -8.25
CA LEU A 12 45.18 26.15 -7.84
C LEU A 12 46.30 25.64 -8.77
N SER A 13 46.17 24.42 -9.29
CA SER A 13 47.11 23.86 -10.27
C SER A 13 47.15 24.67 -11.58
N GLY A 14 46.00 25.09 -12.10
CA GLY A 14 45.88 25.92 -13.29
C GLY A 14 46.50 27.31 -13.10
N TYR A 15 46.20 27.93 -11.95
CA TYR A 15 46.80 29.20 -11.56
C TYR A 15 48.33 29.11 -11.45
N LEU A 16 48.85 28.12 -10.71
CA LEU A 16 50.29 27.93 -10.54
C LEU A 16 50.99 27.65 -11.88
N SER A 17 50.31 26.95 -12.80
CA SER A 17 50.81 26.68 -14.15
C SER A 17 50.98 27.98 -14.95
N ARG A 18 49.97 28.86 -14.96
CA ARG A 18 50.09 30.21 -15.57
C ARG A 18 51.14 31.06 -14.90
N LEU A 19 51.21 31.02 -13.57
CA LEU A 19 52.17 31.78 -12.81
C LEU A 19 53.61 31.35 -13.12
N ALA A 20 53.86 30.04 -13.26
CA ALA A 20 55.13 29.51 -13.74
C ALA A 20 55.44 29.97 -15.17
N ALA A 21 54.46 29.84 -16.09
CA ALA A 21 54.60 30.27 -17.48
C ALA A 21 54.91 31.77 -17.60
N SER A 22 54.31 32.62 -16.75
CA SER A 22 54.57 34.07 -16.73
C SER A 22 56.02 34.42 -16.37
N ARG A 23 56.68 33.52 -15.63
CA ARG A 23 58.09 33.59 -15.25
C ARG A 23 59.00 32.83 -16.21
N GLY A 24 58.44 32.20 -17.25
CA GLY A 24 59.20 31.46 -18.25
C GLY A 24 59.75 30.12 -17.78
N VAL A 25 59.16 29.52 -16.75
CA VAL A 25 59.57 28.23 -16.19
C VAL A 25 58.43 27.23 -16.27
N ARG A 26 58.76 25.93 -16.30
CA ARG A 26 57.75 24.86 -16.23
C ARG A 26 57.14 24.78 -14.83
N LEU A 27 55.91 24.29 -14.72
CA LEU A 27 55.25 24.14 -13.42
C LEU A 27 56.05 23.27 -12.45
N TRP A 28 56.67 22.19 -12.92
CA TRP A 28 57.48 21.31 -12.09
C TRP A 28 58.64 22.04 -11.42
N ASP A 29 59.44 22.75 -12.23
CA ASP A 29 60.61 23.47 -11.77
C ASP A 29 60.18 24.59 -10.80
N PHE A 30 59.12 25.32 -11.14
CA PHE A 30 58.53 26.33 -10.27
C PHE A 30 58.12 25.76 -8.89
N ARG A 31 57.47 24.58 -8.87
CA ARG A 31 57.05 23.94 -7.62
C ARG A 31 58.20 23.43 -6.77
N ILE A 32 59.26 22.93 -7.41
CA ILE A 32 60.47 22.46 -6.72
C ILE A 32 61.19 23.64 -6.07
N HIS A 33 61.48 24.70 -6.83
CA HIS A 33 62.16 25.88 -6.31
C HIS A 33 61.34 26.60 -5.22
N GLY A 34 60.02 26.67 -5.39
CA GLY A 34 59.14 27.25 -4.38
C GLY A 34 58.84 26.34 -3.18
N SER A 35 59.30 25.08 -3.17
CA SER A 35 58.92 24.08 -2.15
C SER A 35 57.40 23.85 -2.00
N ILE A 36 56.62 24.06 -3.07
CA ILE A 36 55.15 24.03 -3.10
C ILE A 36 54.59 22.81 -3.87
N LEU A 37 55.26 21.67 -3.75
CA LEU A 37 54.84 20.42 -4.40
C LEU A 37 53.44 19.98 -3.95
N ALA A 38 52.58 19.60 -4.91
CA ALA A 38 51.19 19.21 -4.64
C ALA A 38 51.05 18.06 -3.62
N ARG A 39 52.02 17.14 -3.57
CA ARG A 39 52.05 16.04 -2.57
C ARG A 39 52.19 16.52 -1.12
N TYR A 40 52.56 17.79 -0.90
CA TYR A 40 52.71 18.38 0.42
C TYR A 40 51.47 19.14 0.89
N ASN A 41 50.36 19.16 0.12
CA ASN A 41 49.16 19.90 0.50
C ASN A 41 48.46 19.42 1.78
N LYS A 42 48.89 18.28 2.33
CA LYS A 42 48.47 17.75 3.64
C LYS A 42 49.41 18.11 4.79
N LYS A 43 50.57 18.70 4.51
CA LYS A 43 51.54 19.10 5.54
C LYS A 43 51.08 20.39 6.22
N PRO A 44 51.36 20.55 7.52
CA PRO A 44 51.20 21.84 8.20
C PRO A 44 51.94 22.95 7.44
N ARG A 45 51.36 24.15 7.39
CA ARG A 45 51.95 25.35 6.75
C ARG A 45 52.17 25.27 5.24
N TYR A 46 51.65 24.27 4.52
CA TYR A 46 51.77 24.22 3.06
C TYR A 46 51.24 25.51 2.40
N TYR A 47 50.04 25.93 2.80
CA TYR A 47 49.41 27.13 2.25
C TYR A 47 50.13 28.42 2.66
N ASP A 48 50.78 28.46 3.83
CA ASP A 48 51.65 29.59 4.21
C ASP A 48 52.82 29.75 3.23
N HIS A 49 53.46 28.65 2.83
CA HIS A 49 54.55 28.68 1.85
C HIS A 49 54.04 29.09 0.47
N VAL A 50 52.90 28.55 0.03
CA VAL A 50 52.28 28.97 -1.25
C VAL A 50 51.90 30.45 -1.21
N SER A 51 51.38 30.93 -0.08
CA SER A 51 51.04 32.33 0.14
C SER A 51 52.28 33.22 0.03
N ALA A 52 53.40 32.86 0.66
CA ALA A 52 54.66 33.60 0.56
C ALA A 52 55.18 33.73 -0.89
N VAL A 53 54.93 32.72 -1.73
CA VAL A 53 55.35 32.71 -3.14
C VAL A 53 54.37 33.46 -4.05
N THR A 54 53.07 33.42 -3.73
CA THR A 54 51.99 33.90 -4.62
C THR A 54 51.39 35.24 -4.20
N GLY A 55 51.54 35.65 -2.95
CA GLY A 55 50.87 36.81 -2.36
C GLY A 55 49.37 36.61 -2.09
N ILE A 56 48.85 35.38 -2.21
CA ILE A 56 47.43 35.07 -2.02
C ILE A 56 47.20 34.51 -0.62
N GLU A 57 46.12 34.95 0.03
CA GLU A 57 45.73 34.46 1.36
C GLU A 57 45.61 32.92 1.43
N PRO A 58 46.14 32.26 2.49
CA PRO A 58 46.12 30.80 2.63
C PRO A 58 44.74 30.15 2.47
N ASP A 59 43.68 30.76 3.00
CA ASP A 59 42.32 30.21 2.91
C ASP A 59 41.77 30.24 1.48
N LYS A 60 42.09 31.28 0.71
CA LYS A 60 41.75 31.35 -0.71
C LYS A 60 42.52 30.27 -1.49
N LEU A 61 43.80 30.07 -1.21
CA LEU A 61 44.59 29.00 -1.84
C LEU A 61 44.02 27.61 -1.53
N LYS A 62 43.66 27.35 -0.26
CA LYS A 62 43.05 26.09 0.18
C LYS A 62 41.70 25.83 -0.48
N ARG A 63 40.89 26.87 -0.67
CA ARG A 63 39.61 26.78 -1.38
C ARG A 63 39.80 26.37 -2.84
N HIS A 64 40.84 26.87 -3.52
CA HIS A 64 41.11 26.57 -4.93
C HIS A 64 41.90 25.26 -5.15
N ASP A 65 42.51 24.69 -4.11
CA ASP A 65 43.26 23.44 -4.25
C ASP A 65 42.34 22.25 -4.54
N MET A 66 42.87 21.26 -5.25
CA MET A 66 42.19 20.00 -5.53
C MET A 66 42.75 18.93 -4.60
N VAL A 67 42.17 18.82 -3.41
CA VAL A 67 42.68 17.91 -2.38
C VAL A 67 42.03 16.54 -2.53
N LYS A 68 42.86 15.50 -2.78
CA LYS A 68 42.40 14.11 -2.83
C LYS A 68 42.26 13.51 -1.43
N ILE A 69 41.04 13.09 -1.09
CA ILE A 69 40.70 12.39 0.15
C ILE A 69 40.01 11.07 -0.23
N GLY A 70 40.74 9.96 -0.09
CA GLY A 70 40.27 8.64 -0.51
C GLY A 70 39.88 8.60 -2.00
N GLY A 71 38.62 8.23 -2.27
CA GLY A 71 38.00 8.19 -3.60
C GLY A 71 37.38 9.51 -4.07
N THR A 72 37.64 10.64 -3.40
CA THR A 72 37.03 11.94 -3.74
C THR A 72 38.06 13.06 -3.87
N PHE A 73 37.68 14.12 -4.59
CA PHE A 73 38.37 15.41 -4.62
C PHE A 73 37.49 16.47 -3.96
N THR A 74 38.07 17.26 -3.06
CA THR A 74 37.44 18.46 -2.52
C THR A 74 38.10 19.69 -3.13
N THR A 75 37.28 20.60 -3.67
CA THR A 75 37.72 21.88 -4.23
C THR A 75 36.54 22.86 -4.24
N PHE A 76 36.80 24.15 -4.06
CA PHE A 76 35.79 25.21 -3.93
C PHE A 76 34.71 24.97 -2.85
N GLY A 77 35.02 24.15 -1.85
CA GLY A 77 34.04 23.71 -0.84
C GLY A 77 33.06 22.64 -1.33
N MET A 78 33.23 22.14 -2.56
CA MET A 78 32.48 21.05 -3.15
C MET A 78 33.29 19.75 -3.15
N THR A 79 32.60 18.61 -3.13
CA THR A 79 33.23 17.28 -3.15
C THR A 79 32.75 16.49 -4.36
N PHE A 80 33.69 16.02 -5.19
CA PHE A 80 33.47 15.25 -6.41
C PHE A 80 34.07 13.85 -6.29
N ASP A 81 33.49 12.86 -6.96
CA ASP A 81 34.14 11.56 -7.11
C ASP A 81 35.38 11.71 -8.00
N VAL A 82 36.46 10.98 -7.72
CA VAL A 82 37.65 10.97 -8.59
C VAL A 82 37.33 10.58 -10.03
N LYS A 83 36.28 9.75 -10.22
CA LYS A 83 35.77 9.35 -11.52
C LYS A 83 35.04 10.46 -12.25
N ASP A 84 34.68 11.57 -11.60
CA ASP A 84 34.05 12.73 -12.25
C ASP A 84 35.09 13.69 -12.81
N ILE A 85 36.33 13.61 -12.31
CA ILE A 85 37.42 14.50 -12.70
C ILE A 85 38.21 13.93 -13.89
N TRP A 86 38.37 14.76 -14.91
CA TRP A 86 39.34 14.65 -15.99
C TRP A 86 40.60 15.41 -15.60
N ALA A 87 41.60 14.68 -15.12
CA ALA A 87 42.92 15.24 -14.77
C ALA A 87 44.07 14.56 -15.54
N LYS A 88 43.76 13.73 -16.55
CA LYS A 88 44.77 13.00 -17.32
C LYS A 88 45.44 13.83 -18.41
N SER A 89 44.77 14.86 -18.93
CA SER A 89 45.26 15.76 -19.97
C SER A 89 44.51 17.09 -19.90
N ALA A 90 45.00 18.12 -20.59
CA ALA A 90 44.29 19.39 -20.71
C ALA A 90 43.03 19.23 -21.57
N ARG A 91 41.92 19.82 -21.15
CA ARG A 91 40.73 20.05 -21.98
C ARG A 91 40.39 21.52 -21.98
N ALA A 92 40.01 22.07 -23.13
CA ALA A 92 39.68 23.47 -23.25
C ALA A 92 38.69 23.77 -24.38
N CYS A 93 38.02 24.90 -24.28
CA CYS A 93 37.28 25.49 -25.39
C CYS A 93 38.24 26.30 -26.28
N PRO A 94 38.39 25.98 -27.59
CA PRO A 94 39.29 26.73 -28.48
C PRO A 94 38.96 28.23 -28.56
N CYS A 95 37.68 28.57 -28.50
CA CYS A 95 37.21 29.96 -28.55
C CYS A 95 37.58 30.73 -27.27
N CYS A 96 37.33 30.15 -26.09
CA CYS A 96 37.77 30.78 -24.82
C CYS A 96 39.29 30.95 -24.77
N ILE A 97 40.07 29.99 -25.28
CA ILE A 97 41.53 30.09 -25.29
C ILE A 97 41.98 31.25 -26.17
N ARG A 98 41.38 31.42 -27.35
CA ARG A 98 41.65 32.56 -28.23
C ARG A 98 41.32 33.87 -27.55
N GLU A 99 40.13 33.98 -26.94
CA GLU A 99 39.73 35.18 -26.19
C GLU A 99 40.66 35.49 -25.02
N ASP A 100 41.09 34.46 -24.27
CA ASP A 100 42.05 34.61 -23.18
C ASP A 100 43.40 35.14 -23.70
N ILE A 101 43.88 34.67 -24.85
CA ILE A 101 45.12 35.13 -25.49
C ILE A 101 44.99 36.57 -25.97
N ASP A 102 43.89 36.91 -26.64
CA ASP A 102 43.66 38.22 -27.26
C ASP A 102 43.46 39.32 -26.21
N ARG A 103 42.74 39.00 -25.12
CA ARG A 103 42.44 39.94 -24.04
C ARG A 103 43.49 39.97 -22.93
N GLY A 104 44.30 38.90 -22.83
CA GLY A 104 45.29 38.75 -21.77
C GLY A 104 46.52 39.64 -21.97
N ILE A 105 47.13 40.06 -20.85
CA ILE A 105 48.36 40.86 -20.83
C ILE A 105 49.52 39.96 -20.41
N GLY A 106 50.75 40.26 -20.87
CA GLY A 106 51.96 39.53 -20.50
C GLY A 106 52.33 38.43 -21.49
N ARG A 107 53.11 37.45 -21.02
CA ARG A 107 53.54 36.28 -21.83
C ARG A 107 52.34 35.51 -22.35
N VAL A 108 52.32 35.21 -23.65
CA VAL A 108 51.18 34.56 -24.34
C VAL A 108 50.84 33.22 -23.69
N GLU A 109 51.86 32.49 -23.27
CA GLU A 109 51.78 31.19 -22.60
C GLU A 109 51.01 31.24 -21.26
N ALA A 110 51.03 32.39 -20.59
CA ALA A 110 50.41 32.58 -19.28
C ALA A 110 48.98 33.16 -19.36
N ARG A 111 48.52 33.55 -20.56
CA ARG A 111 47.21 34.20 -20.74
C ARG A 111 46.02 33.23 -20.68
N PRO A 112 46.08 32.01 -21.24
CA PRO A 112 45.02 31.03 -21.11
C PRO A 112 44.80 30.61 -19.67
N ARG A 113 43.54 30.50 -19.22
CA ARG A 113 43.22 29.97 -17.88
C ARG A 113 42.45 28.67 -17.90
N LEU A 114 42.75 27.82 -16.94
CA LEU A 114 42.00 26.58 -16.73
C LEU A 114 40.70 26.91 -16.01
N ARG A 115 39.58 26.60 -16.65
CA ARG A 115 38.26 26.66 -16.01
C ARG A 115 37.93 25.29 -15.41
N PHE A 116 37.51 25.24 -14.15
CA PHE A 116 37.26 23.96 -13.47
C PHE A 116 36.18 23.11 -14.17
N GLY A 117 35.17 23.74 -14.79
CA GLY A 117 34.16 23.03 -15.58
C GLY A 117 34.74 22.14 -16.68
N TRP A 118 35.89 22.52 -17.26
CA TRP A 118 36.59 21.71 -18.27
C TRP A 118 37.24 20.45 -17.71
N MET A 119 37.38 20.36 -16.39
CA MET A 119 37.87 19.17 -15.71
C MET A 119 36.75 18.18 -15.36
N LEU A 120 35.47 18.48 -15.60
CA LEU A 120 34.39 17.53 -15.29
C LEU A 120 34.07 16.65 -16.49
N ARG A 121 34.13 15.33 -16.34
CA ARG A 121 33.95 14.38 -17.45
C ARG A 121 32.59 14.43 -18.12
N THR A 122 31.58 14.73 -17.33
CA THR A 122 30.18 14.84 -17.75
C THR A 122 29.87 16.15 -18.46
N LEU A 123 30.78 17.13 -18.43
CA LEU A 123 30.66 18.40 -19.13
C LEU A 123 31.66 18.40 -20.28
N GLY A 124 31.13 18.43 -21.50
CA GLY A 124 31.92 18.29 -22.71
C GLY A 124 31.73 19.44 -23.69
N ARG A 125 30.89 20.43 -23.37
CA ARG A 125 30.73 21.64 -24.19
C ARG A 125 31.04 22.90 -23.39
N CYS A 126 31.44 23.95 -24.08
CA CYS A 126 31.65 25.26 -23.47
C CYS A 126 30.31 25.96 -23.21
N GLU A 127 30.09 26.49 -22.01
CA GLU A 127 28.88 27.24 -21.68
C GLU A 127 28.72 28.58 -22.43
N VAL A 128 29.84 29.18 -22.86
CA VAL A 128 29.89 30.51 -23.51
C VAL A 128 29.73 30.38 -25.02
N HIS A 129 30.60 29.60 -25.65
CA HIS A 129 30.67 29.48 -27.11
C HIS A 129 29.89 28.31 -27.68
N ASP A 130 29.40 27.43 -26.81
CA ASP A 130 28.66 26.25 -27.22
C ASP A 130 29.40 25.38 -28.27
N VAL A 131 30.66 25.08 -27.97
CA VAL A 131 31.49 24.18 -28.78
C VAL A 131 32.04 23.05 -27.92
N PRO A 132 32.29 21.86 -28.49
CA PRO A 132 32.91 20.76 -27.77
C PRO A 132 34.26 21.17 -27.16
N LEU A 133 34.52 20.73 -25.94
CA LEU A 133 35.82 20.83 -25.30
C LEU A 133 36.77 19.85 -25.99
N VAL A 134 37.92 20.36 -26.42
CA VAL A 134 38.94 19.55 -27.09
C VAL A 134 40.03 19.15 -26.09
N VAL A 135 40.54 17.94 -26.24
CA VAL A 135 41.75 17.50 -25.52
C VAL A 135 42.96 18.15 -26.17
N ILE A 136 43.83 18.75 -25.37
CA ILE A 136 45.04 19.44 -25.82
C ILE A 136 46.26 18.64 -25.40
N GLY A 137 47.09 18.28 -26.39
CA GLY A 137 48.31 17.52 -26.19
C GLY A 137 48.06 16.05 -25.83
N THR A 138 49.11 15.39 -25.34
CA THR A 138 49.06 14.01 -24.85
C THR A 138 48.62 13.96 -23.39
N ASP A 139 48.40 12.74 -22.87
CA ASP A 139 48.23 12.54 -21.44
C ASP A 139 49.47 13.06 -20.68
N TYR A 140 49.22 13.67 -19.52
CA TYR A 140 50.26 14.20 -18.64
C TYR A 140 51.14 13.06 -18.11
N ASP A 141 52.44 13.30 -18.10
CA ASP A 141 53.42 12.50 -17.38
C ASP A 141 53.55 12.97 -15.91
N ARG A 142 54.49 12.36 -15.18
CA ARG A 142 54.76 12.71 -13.77
C ARG A 142 55.20 14.17 -13.57
N PHE A 143 55.79 14.80 -14.58
CA PHE A 143 56.38 16.14 -14.49
C PHE A 143 55.43 17.23 -14.99
N SER A 144 54.56 16.90 -15.93
CA SER A 144 53.57 17.79 -16.55
C SER A 144 52.19 17.71 -15.90
N TYR A 145 51.99 16.83 -14.91
CA TYR A 145 50.69 16.69 -14.23
C TYR A 145 50.17 18.02 -13.65
N GLY A 146 49.07 18.49 -14.24
CA GLY A 146 48.43 19.75 -13.88
C GLY A 146 49.07 21.01 -14.50
N ASP A 147 50.03 20.86 -15.41
CA ASP A 147 50.67 21.97 -16.13
C ASP A 147 49.87 22.37 -17.39
N PHE A 148 48.70 22.97 -17.15
CA PHE A 148 47.79 23.39 -18.22
C PHE A 148 48.41 24.39 -19.19
N ALA A 149 49.06 25.44 -18.69
CA ALA A 149 49.75 26.45 -19.49
C ALA A 149 50.92 25.85 -20.28
N GLY A 150 51.67 24.90 -19.67
CA GLY A 150 52.70 24.14 -20.37
C GLY A 150 52.14 23.34 -21.55
N ALA A 151 51.02 22.62 -21.35
CA ALA A 151 50.34 21.89 -22.42
C ALA A 151 49.81 22.81 -23.53
N MET A 152 49.24 23.97 -23.16
CA MET A 152 48.82 24.98 -24.15
C MET A 152 50.01 25.48 -24.97
N SER A 153 51.12 25.81 -24.30
CA SER A 153 52.31 26.37 -24.93
C SER A 153 52.91 25.38 -25.93
N GLN A 154 53.04 24.11 -25.57
CA GLN A 154 53.52 23.07 -26.48
C GLN A 154 52.61 22.91 -27.70
N HIS A 155 51.29 22.99 -27.51
CA HIS A 155 50.34 22.88 -28.62
C HIS A 155 50.36 24.12 -29.55
N LEU A 156 50.47 25.32 -28.98
CA LEU A 156 50.58 26.58 -29.73
C LEU A 156 51.92 26.65 -30.48
N LEU A 157 53.03 26.27 -29.83
CA LEU A 157 54.37 26.24 -30.41
C LEU A 157 54.52 25.15 -31.48
N GLY A 158 53.87 24.00 -31.31
CA GLY A 158 53.84 22.92 -32.30
C GLY A 158 53.18 23.35 -33.61
N LYS A 159 52.15 24.20 -33.56
CA LYS A 159 51.52 24.80 -34.75
C LYS A 159 52.43 25.83 -35.42
N SER A 160 53.16 26.66 -34.66
CA SER A 160 54.12 27.61 -35.23
C SER A 160 55.37 26.93 -35.82
N ALA A 161 55.86 25.85 -35.21
CA ALA A 161 56.99 25.08 -35.73
C ALA A 161 56.60 24.30 -37.00
N SER A 162 55.40 23.71 -37.05
CA SER A 162 54.88 23.07 -38.27
C SER A 162 54.70 24.07 -39.42
N ALA A 163 54.25 25.30 -39.12
CA ALA A 163 54.14 26.36 -40.12
C ALA A 163 55.52 26.88 -40.59
N ALA A 164 56.52 26.92 -39.69
CA ALA A 164 57.88 27.32 -40.01
C ALA A 164 58.61 26.25 -40.87
N VAL A 165 58.46 24.96 -40.53
CA VAL A 165 59.04 23.84 -41.30
C VAL A 165 58.39 23.72 -42.68
N ALA A 166 57.07 23.98 -42.80
CA ALA A 166 56.40 24.07 -44.09
C ALA A 166 56.92 25.25 -44.94
N ASN A 167 57.21 26.40 -44.33
CA ASN A 167 57.82 27.56 -45.00
C ASN A 167 59.29 27.32 -45.40
N GLU A 168 60.03 26.49 -44.66
CA GLU A 168 61.42 26.14 -44.95
C GLU A 168 61.53 25.09 -46.05
N ALA A 169 60.59 24.13 -46.10
CA ALA A 169 60.44 23.18 -47.21
C ALA A 169 59.99 23.87 -48.52
N PHE A 170 59.23 24.97 -48.42
CA PHE A 170 58.84 25.79 -49.57
C PHE A 170 60.02 26.60 -50.14
N ARG A 171 61.03 26.93 -49.32
CA ARG A 171 62.24 27.63 -49.77
C ARG A 171 63.28 26.73 -50.44
N SER A 172 63.22 25.41 -50.26
CA SER A 172 64.17 24.44 -50.83
C SER A 172 63.72 23.82 -52.15
N THR A 173 62.51 24.13 -52.63
CA THR A 173 62.01 23.67 -53.94
C THR A 173 61.70 24.89 -54.83
N GLY A 174 62.77 25.50 -55.34
CA GLY A 174 62.65 26.55 -56.34
C GLY A 174 62.16 26.01 -57.67
N THR A 175 60.88 26.24 -57.99
CA THR A 175 60.38 26.37 -59.37
C THR A 175 59.15 27.27 -59.32
N GLY A 176 59.25 28.41 -59.98
CA GLY A 176 58.28 29.50 -59.91
C GLY A 176 56.96 29.20 -60.60
N ALA A 177 55.87 29.67 -59.97
CA ALA A 177 54.70 30.16 -60.66
C ALA A 177 54.05 31.23 -59.77
N THR A 178 53.97 32.43 -60.31
CA THR A 178 53.37 33.64 -59.72
C THR A 178 51.85 33.55 -59.73
N PHE A 179 51.20 33.78 -58.59
CA PHE A 179 49.92 34.52 -58.49
C PHE A 179 49.79 35.17 -57.10
N ILE A 180 49.26 36.39 -57.11
CA ILE A 180 49.27 37.41 -56.05
C ILE A 180 47.94 37.40 -55.26
N ASP A 181 48.07 37.70 -53.96
CA ASP A 181 47.13 38.27 -52.98
C ASP A 181 46.33 37.40 -51.98
N GLY A 182 46.77 37.50 -50.71
CA GLY A 182 45.94 37.65 -49.50
C GLY A 182 45.73 36.42 -48.58
N PRO A 183 46.32 36.37 -47.36
CA PRO A 183 46.09 35.27 -46.42
C PRO A 183 44.76 35.47 -45.67
N SER A 184 43.80 34.59 -45.92
CA SER A 184 42.62 34.39 -45.08
C SER A 184 43.00 33.56 -43.84
N PRO A 185 42.43 33.82 -42.64
CA PRO A 185 42.76 33.10 -41.41
C PRO A 185 42.24 31.65 -41.48
N ALA A 186 43.12 30.72 -41.84
CA ALA A 186 42.84 29.29 -41.93
C ALA A 186 42.54 28.70 -40.55
N VAL A 187 41.25 28.52 -40.29
CA VAL A 187 40.57 27.27 -39.89
C VAL A 187 41.44 26.31 -39.06
N ILE A 188 41.04 26.14 -37.80
CA ILE A 188 41.45 25.02 -36.96
C ILE A 188 40.94 23.75 -37.64
N GLU A 189 41.80 23.05 -38.37
CA GLU A 189 41.48 21.72 -38.88
C GLU A 189 41.35 20.75 -37.69
N THR A 190 40.10 20.39 -37.43
CA THR A 190 39.68 19.26 -36.61
C THR A 190 40.17 17.97 -37.25
N THR A 191 41.18 17.33 -36.66
CA THR A 191 41.45 15.93 -36.91
C THR A 191 40.27 15.09 -36.39
N SER A 192 39.55 14.54 -37.35
CA SER A 192 38.29 13.81 -37.21
C SER A 192 38.50 12.42 -36.63
N VAL A 193 38.00 12.20 -35.41
CA VAL A 193 37.25 10.99 -35.04
C VAL A 193 36.17 11.43 -34.06
N THR A 194 35.05 11.94 -34.57
CA THR A 194 33.82 12.11 -33.79
C THR A 194 32.64 11.76 -34.67
N THR A 195 32.12 10.57 -34.42
CA THR A 195 30.82 10.11 -34.90
C THR A 195 29.74 11.12 -34.51
N LYS A 196 28.81 11.39 -35.44
CA LYS A 196 27.68 12.31 -35.32
C LYS A 196 27.01 12.28 -33.94
N VAL A 197 27.23 13.34 -33.14
CA VAL A 197 26.37 13.71 -32.00
C VAL A 197 26.02 15.20 -32.12
N SER A 198 25.40 15.55 -33.24
CA SER A 198 24.88 16.90 -33.51
C SER A 198 23.40 16.95 -33.11
N GLY A 199 23.12 17.36 -31.86
CA GLY A 199 21.74 17.57 -31.39
C GLY A 199 21.52 17.41 -29.88
N LEU A 200 22.55 17.50 -29.07
CA LEU A 200 22.40 17.43 -27.61
C LEU A 200 22.01 18.82 -27.07
N ASP A 201 20.98 18.84 -26.22
CA ASP A 201 20.33 20.02 -25.64
C ASP A 201 21.32 20.80 -24.76
N LEU A 202 21.65 22.02 -25.18
CA LEU A 202 22.79 22.83 -24.72
C LEU A 202 22.57 23.48 -23.34
N ASP A 203 21.36 23.32 -22.81
CA ASP A 203 20.96 23.89 -21.55
C ASP A 203 21.63 23.21 -20.35
N SER A 204 22.00 21.92 -20.44
CA SER A 204 22.60 21.20 -19.31
C SER A 204 24.01 21.70 -18.98
N ASP A 205 24.92 21.71 -19.96
CA ASP A 205 26.31 22.11 -19.76
C ASP A 205 26.40 23.58 -19.34
N ARG A 206 25.55 24.44 -19.93
CA ARG A 206 25.43 25.84 -19.55
C ARG A 206 24.90 26.01 -18.12
N TYR A 207 23.86 25.27 -17.74
CA TYR A 207 23.30 25.31 -16.39
C TYR A 207 24.33 24.88 -15.34
N PHE A 208 24.96 23.71 -15.51
CA PHE A 208 25.90 23.19 -14.52
C PHE A 208 27.20 24.01 -14.45
N GLN A 209 27.76 24.45 -15.58
CA GLN A 209 28.95 25.33 -15.54
C GLN A 209 28.64 26.71 -14.96
N GLY A 210 27.47 27.27 -15.28
CA GLY A 210 26.99 28.51 -14.65
C GLY A 210 26.93 28.38 -13.13
N ARG A 211 26.35 27.29 -12.63
CA ARG A 211 26.28 27.01 -11.20
C ARG A 211 27.65 26.76 -10.56
N LEU A 212 28.55 26.04 -11.23
CA LEU A 212 29.91 25.83 -10.74
C LEU A 212 30.63 27.16 -10.54
N ARG A 213 30.48 28.12 -11.46
CA ARG A 213 31.09 29.45 -11.31
C ARG A 213 30.49 30.23 -10.15
N CYS A 214 29.17 30.17 -9.97
CA CYS A 214 28.50 30.82 -8.84
C CYS A 214 28.95 30.22 -7.50
N GLU A 215 29.00 28.89 -7.37
CA GLU A 215 29.43 28.22 -6.13
C GLU A 215 30.94 28.32 -5.90
N ALA A 216 31.74 28.35 -6.96
CA ALA A 216 33.18 28.61 -6.86
C ALA A 216 33.45 30.05 -6.41
N GLY A 217 32.69 31.01 -6.95
CA GLY A 217 32.62 32.38 -6.45
C GLY A 217 31.98 32.49 -5.06
N THR A 218 32.18 33.62 -4.40
CA THR A 218 31.45 34.00 -3.17
C THR A 218 30.11 34.68 -3.47
N SER A 219 29.72 34.77 -4.74
CA SER A 219 28.47 35.38 -5.18
C SER A 219 27.35 34.34 -5.15
N GLY A 220 26.51 34.40 -4.11
CA GLY A 220 25.30 33.58 -4.05
C GLY A 220 24.39 33.84 -5.26
N ARG A 221 23.86 32.77 -5.86
CA ARG A 221 22.79 32.89 -6.85
C ARG A 221 21.49 33.16 -6.10
N GLN A 222 20.76 34.22 -6.49
CA GLN A 222 19.38 34.39 -6.03
C GLN A 222 18.53 33.24 -6.58
N LEU A 223 17.95 32.45 -5.68
CA LEU A 223 17.00 31.39 -6.02
C LEU A 223 15.70 32.05 -6.49
N ASN A 224 15.34 31.88 -7.75
CA ASN A 224 14.07 32.38 -8.26
C ASN A 224 12.92 31.48 -7.75
N GLU A 225 11.95 32.08 -7.05
CA GLU A 225 10.86 31.37 -6.36
C GLU A 225 9.80 30.75 -7.29
N ALA A 226 9.90 30.88 -8.61
CA ALA A 226 8.92 30.34 -9.55
C ALA A 226 9.45 29.17 -10.41
N ASN A 227 10.66 28.65 -10.12
CA ASN A 227 11.42 27.91 -11.12
C ASN A 227 11.28 26.38 -11.03
N ASP A 228 11.03 25.73 -12.16
CA ASP A 228 11.08 24.28 -12.37
C ASP A 228 12.43 23.64 -11.95
N LEU A 229 13.49 24.46 -11.92
CA LEU A 229 14.84 24.06 -11.51
C LEU A 229 15.06 23.97 -9.98
N ARG A 230 14.06 24.33 -9.15
CA ARG A 230 14.17 24.38 -7.68
C ARG A 230 14.78 23.12 -7.06
N MET A 231 14.37 21.94 -7.53
CA MET A 231 14.91 20.66 -7.04
C MET A 231 16.42 20.60 -7.25
N LEU A 232 16.91 20.91 -8.45
CA LEU A 232 18.35 20.89 -8.73
C LEU A 232 19.07 22.02 -8.00
N ASP A 233 18.51 23.24 -8.01
CA ASP A 233 19.11 24.43 -7.37
C ASP A 233 19.30 24.26 -5.85
N ALA A 234 18.45 23.47 -5.18
CA ALA A 234 18.60 23.15 -3.76
C ALA A 234 19.73 22.13 -3.46
N MET A 235 20.17 21.36 -4.46
CA MET A 235 21.25 20.38 -4.31
C MET A 235 22.61 21.01 -4.62
N PRO A 236 23.71 20.62 -3.93
CA PRO A 236 25.06 20.96 -4.36
C PRO A 236 25.33 20.50 -5.80
N VAL A 237 26.11 21.25 -6.60
CA VAL A 237 26.37 20.87 -8.00
C VAL A 237 26.80 19.42 -8.21
N PRO A 238 27.75 18.85 -7.44
CA PRO A 238 28.16 17.46 -7.63
C PRO A 238 26.98 16.48 -7.49
N ALA A 239 26.06 16.75 -6.56
CA ALA A 239 24.90 15.92 -6.29
C ALA A 239 23.85 16.06 -7.41
N ALA A 240 23.56 17.29 -7.83
CA ALA A 240 22.64 17.59 -8.92
C ALA A 240 23.10 16.95 -10.25
N LEU A 241 24.40 17.05 -10.55
CA LEU A 241 25.01 16.47 -11.75
C LEU A 241 24.98 14.94 -11.72
N LEU A 242 25.28 14.33 -10.57
CA LEU A 242 25.24 12.87 -10.39
C LEU A 242 23.82 12.32 -10.52
N LEU A 243 22.84 12.95 -9.87
CA LEU A 243 21.44 12.56 -9.99
C LEU A 243 20.97 12.61 -11.45
N THR A 244 21.30 13.71 -12.13
CA THR A 244 20.96 13.93 -13.55
C THR A 244 21.63 12.89 -14.45
N GLU A 245 22.92 12.59 -14.24
CA GLU A 245 23.63 11.53 -14.97
C GLU A 245 22.98 10.16 -14.77
N VAL A 246 22.60 9.80 -13.54
CA VAL A 246 22.02 8.48 -13.26
C VAL A 246 20.64 8.35 -13.89
N ILE A 247 19.78 9.36 -13.77
CA ILE A 247 18.44 9.35 -14.38
C ILE A 247 18.54 9.24 -15.90
N GLY A 248 19.36 10.07 -16.54
CA GLY A 248 19.50 10.03 -17.99
C GLY A 248 20.26 8.80 -18.50
N GLY A 249 21.19 8.27 -17.72
CA GLY A 249 21.86 7.01 -18.03
C GLY A 249 20.87 5.84 -18.00
N MET A 250 19.95 5.82 -17.03
CA MET A 250 18.85 4.86 -17.00
C MET A 250 17.86 5.05 -18.16
N GLU A 251 17.63 6.29 -18.58
CA GLU A 251 16.77 6.61 -19.71
C GLU A 251 17.35 6.14 -21.05
N LEU A 252 18.64 6.38 -21.28
CA LEU A 252 19.30 6.03 -22.54
C LEU A 252 19.77 4.58 -22.62
N PHE A 253 20.31 4.05 -21.51
CA PHE A 253 21.02 2.77 -21.48
C PHE A 253 20.34 1.70 -20.62
N GLY A 254 19.18 2.03 -20.02
CA GLY A 254 18.36 1.13 -19.21
C GLY A 254 18.78 1.01 -17.74
N ASP A 255 18.02 0.22 -16.97
CA ASP A 255 18.13 0.13 -15.50
C ASP A 255 19.46 -0.41 -14.96
N ARG A 256 20.33 -0.91 -15.84
CA ARG A 256 21.66 -1.45 -15.49
C ARG A 256 22.81 -0.54 -15.94
N TYR A 257 22.55 0.76 -16.14
CA TYR A 257 23.59 1.72 -16.46
C TYR A 257 24.70 1.77 -15.38
N TRP A 258 25.93 1.45 -15.76
CA TRP A 258 27.11 1.47 -14.89
C TRP A 258 28.08 2.58 -15.28
N ARG A 259 28.16 3.61 -14.43
CA ARG A 259 29.04 4.78 -14.62
C ARG A 259 30.52 4.42 -14.81
N SER A 260 30.98 3.33 -14.18
CA SER A 260 32.37 2.88 -14.28
C SER A 260 32.71 2.23 -15.61
N ALA A 261 31.71 1.74 -16.35
CA ALA A 261 31.88 1.13 -17.67
C ALA A 261 31.56 2.09 -18.82
N ALA A 262 30.82 3.17 -18.54
CA ALA A 262 30.43 4.18 -19.52
C ALA A 262 31.64 5.04 -19.96
N THR A 263 31.68 5.36 -21.26
CA THR A 263 32.68 6.29 -21.80
C THR A 263 32.40 7.74 -21.36
N GLY A 264 33.35 8.65 -21.58
CA GLY A 264 33.12 10.08 -21.29
C GLY A 264 31.92 10.63 -22.07
N ASP A 265 31.81 10.25 -23.34
CA ASP A 265 30.75 10.69 -24.24
C ASP A 265 29.38 10.12 -23.82
N ASP A 266 29.33 8.85 -23.43
CA ASP A 266 28.09 8.23 -22.90
C ASP A 266 27.62 8.93 -21.63
N ARG A 267 28.55 9.27 -20.73
CA ARG A 267 28.24 9.98 -19.48
C ARG A 267 27.74 11.40 -19.75
N GLN A 268 28.30 12.08 -20.75
CA GLN A 268 27.80 13.38 -21.18
C GLN A 268 26.40 13.26 -21.79
N ALA A 269 26.17 12.29 -22.68
CA ALA A 269 24.85 12.02 -23.26
C ALA A 269 23.81 11.70 -22.17
N ALA A 270 24.20 10.93 -21.15
CA ALA A 270 23.39 10.66 -19.98
C ALA A 270 23.01 11.93 -19.22
N VAL A 271 23.94 12.85 -18.96
CA VAL A 271 23.59 14.14 -18.32
C VAL A 271 22.60 14.94 -19.15
N ILE A 272 22.78 15.01 -20.47
CA ILE A 272 21.88 15.77 -21.33
C ILE A 272 20.48 15.16 -21.36
N ALA A 273 20.38 13.84 -21.51
CA ALA A 273 19.09 13.15 -21.47
C ALA A 273 18.41 13.29 -20.11
N GLY A 274 19.17 13.17 -19.02
CA GLY A 274 18.66 13.32 -17.67
C GLY A 274 18.19 14.74 -17.38
N PHE A 275 18.89 15.74 -17.90
CA PHE A 275 18.58 17.15 -17.66
C PHE A 275 17.22 17.54 -18.25
N LYS A 276 16.82 16.93 -19.37
CA LYS A 276 15.47 17.12 -19.94
C LYS A 276 14.35 16.77 -18.95
N LEU A 277 14.60 15.81 -18.06
CA LEU A 277 13.68 15.40 -16.99
C LEU A 277 13.90 16.23 -15.73
N THR A 278 15.14 16.31 -15.23
CA THR A 278 15.43 16.94 -13.93
C THR A 278 15.26 18.45 -13.93
N ARG A 279 15.32 19.12 -15.09
CA ARG A 279 15.05 20.56 -15.21
C ARG A 279 13.61 20.95 -14.87
N ARG A 280 12.69 19.98 -14.95
CA ARG A 280 11.25 20.10 -14.57
C ARG A 280 11.01 19.79 -13.09
N GLY A 281 12.07 19.67 -12.31
CA GLY A 281 12.00 19.42 -10.87
C GLY A 281 11.33 18.09 -10.54
N HIS A 282 10.50 18.11 -9.49
CA HIS A 282 9.80 16.93 -9.00
C HIS A 282 8.77 16.38 -10.01
N ASP A 283 8.23 17.21 -10.91
CA ASP A 283 7.27 16.73 -11.92
C ASP A 283 7.94 15.87 -12.98
N GLY A 284 9.13 16.29 -13.46
CA GLY A 284 9.92 15.46 -14.36
C GLY A 284 10.43 14.17 -13.70
N LEU A 285 10.77 14.24 -12.41
CA LEU A 285 11.12 13.05 -11.63
C LEU A 285 9.91 12.12 -11.46
N ARG A 286 8.71 12.65 -11.21
CA ARG A 286 7.46 11.87 -11.15
C ARG A 286 7.21 11.12 -12.44
N GLU A 287 7.30 11.81 -13.57
CA GLU A 287 7.10 11.21 -14.90
C GLU A 287 8.10 10.08 -15.16
N PHE A 288 9.36 10.24 -14.75
CA PHE A 288 10.35 9.18 -14.82
C PHE A 288 9.95 7.97 -13.94
N LEU A 289 9.54 8.20 -12.69
CA LEU A 289 9.15 7.13 -11.77
C LEU A 289 7.89 6.37 -12.24
N VAL A 290 6.86 7.06 -12.73
CA VAL A 290 5.64 6.45 -13.28
C VAL A 290 5.98 5.48 -14.42
N ARG A 291 6.88 5.87 -15.34
CA ARG A 291 7.32 4.98 -16.42
C ARG A 291 8.04 3.74 -15.89
N ARG A 292 8.82 3.87 -14.81
CA ARG A 292 9.46 2.72 -14.15
C ARG A 292 8.45 1.83 -13.43
N ASP A 293 7.41 2.41 -12.82
CA ASP A 293 6.31 1.67 -12.23
C ASP A 293 5.61 0.81 -13.28
N GLU A 294 5.28 1.37 -14.45
CA GLU A 294 4.68 0.62 -15.55
C GLU A 294 5.53 -0.55 -16.02
N ILE A 295 6.85 -0.35 -16.17
CA ILE A 295 7.78 -1.41 -16.53
C ILE A 295 7.78 -2.51 -15.46
N HIS A 296 7.79 -2.13 -14.18
CA HIS A 296 7.70 -3.05 -13.06
C HIS A 296 6.39 -3.86 -13.08
N TRP A 297 5.26 -3.19 -13.34
CA TRP A 297 3.94 -3.83 -13.42
C TRP A 297 3.82 -4.84 -14.58
N ARG A 298 4.51 -4.60 -15.70
CA ARG A 298 4.53 -5.50 -16.89
C ARG A 298 5.46 -6.71 -16.72
N ALA A 299 6.46 -6.65 -15.86
CA ALA A 299 7.44 -7.74 -15.70
C ALA A 299 6.82 -9.03 -15.12
N SER A 300 7.11 -10.17 -15.77
CA SER A 300 6.45 -11.48 -15.49
C SER A 300 6.85 -12.11 -14.14
N ARG A 301 8.09 -11.90 -13.67
CA ARG A 301 8.58 -12.36 -12.35
C ARG A 301 8.67 -11.18 -11.38
N ARG A 302 7.70 -11.08 -10.48
CA ARG A 302 7.74 -10.12 -9.36
C ARG A 302 8.59 -10.70 -8.24
N GLY A 303 9.71 -10.07 -7.94
CA GLY A 303 10.58 -10.45 -6.83
C GLY A 303 11.18 -9.20 -6.21
N HIS A 304 10.67 -8.84 -5.03
CA HIS A 304 11.19 -7.82 -4.11
C HIS A 304 11.36 -6.39 -4.66
N PHE A 305 10.83 -5.41 -3.92
CA PHE A 305 11.08 -3.96 -4.11
C PHE A 305 12.55 -3.54 -3.88
N LYS A 306 13.47 -4.50 -3.77
CA LYS A 306 14.91 -4.31 -3.60
C LYS A 306 15.53 -3.54 -4.77
N ASN A 307 14.99 -3.71 -5.98
CA ASN A 307 15.48 -3.06 -7.21
C ASN A 307 14.34 -2.34 -7.96
N LEU A 308 13.40 -1.73 -7.25
CA LEU A 308 12.23 -1.09 -7.85
C LEU A 308 12.62 0.02 -8.86
N TYR A 309 13.54 0.90 -8.46
CA TYR A 309 14.05 1.97 -9.33
C TYR A 309 15.52 1.79 -9.72
N GLY A 310 16.01 0.54 -9.75
CA GLY A 310 17.35 0.19 -10.20
C GLY A 310 18.46 1.09 -9.64
N ARG A 311 19.29 1.66 -10.53
CA ARG A 311 20.43 2.51 -10.17
C ARG A 311 20.07 3.78 -9.39
N LEU A 312 18.88 4.35 -9.64
CA LEU A 312 18.41 5.51 -8.88
C LEU A 312 18.20 5.13 -7.41
N GLN A 313 17.52 4.01 -7.15
CA GLN A 313 17.34 3.51 -5.79
C GLN A 313 18.68 3.23 -5.12
N GLU A 314 19.62 2.56 -5.80
CA GLU A 314 20.95 2.29 -5.25
C GLU A 314 21.72 3.58 -4.90
N LEU A 315 21.68 4.58 -5.79
CA LEU A 315 22.29 5.90 -5.55
C LEU A 315 21.71 6.52 -4.28
N LEU A 316 20.38 6.64 -4.21
CA LEU A 316 19.69 7.30 -3.11
C LEU A 316 19.88 6.55 -1.78
N SER A 317 19.81 5.22 -1.77
CA SER A 317 20.09 4.41 -0.58
C SER A 317 21.49 4.66 -0.01
N SER A 318 22.50 4.82 -0.87
CA SER A 318 23.89 5.11 -0.46
C SER A 318 24.14 6.56 0.00
N ARG A 319 23.10 7.40 -0.03
CA ARG A 319 23.15 8.84 0.23
C ARG A 319 22.15 9.29 1.29
N ILE A 320 21.54 8.36 2.02
CA ILE A 320 20.71 8.66 3.18
C ILE A 320 21.57 9.44 4.20
N GLY A 321 21.09 10.62 4.62
CA GLY A 321 21.80 11.53 5.54
C GLY A 321 22.87 12.40 4.87
N VAL A 322 23.06 12.32 3.55
CA VAL A 322 23.99 13.19 2.82
C VAL A 322 23.26 14.46 2.35
N LYS A 323 23.80 15.61 2.75
CA LYS A 323 23.26 16.93 2.40
C LYS A 323 22.97 17.08 0.91
N GLY A 324 21.75 17.49 0.59
CA GLY A 324 21.26 17.75 -0.76
C GLY A 324 20.53 16.58 -1.39
N TYR A 325 20.40 15.42 -0.73
CA TYR A 325 19.59 14.30 -1.24
C TYR A 325 18.28 14.12 -0.49
N GLU A 326 18.06 14.79 0.63
CA GLU A 326 16.95 14.55 1.54
C GLU A 326 15.58 14.70 0.86
N ASP A 327 15.40 15.77 0.09
CA ASP A 327 14.13 16.06 -0.60
C ASP A 327 13.84 15.04 -1.70
N VAL A 328 14.86 14.68 -2.49
CA VAL A 328 14.73 13.69 -3.57
C VAL A 328 14.49 12.29 -3.00
N ILE A 329 15.19 11.92 -1.93
CA ILE A 329 14.98 10.65 -1.22
C ILE A 329 13.55 10.54 -0.73
N ARG A 330 13.07 11.57 -0.02
CA ARG A 330 11.71 11.63 0.50
C ARG A 330 10.68 11.54 -0.62
N PHE A 331 10.85 12.32 -1.69
CA PHE A 331 9.95 12.31 -2.84
C PHE A 331 9.84 10.94 -3.50
N VAL A 332 10.99 10.29 -3.78
CA VAL A 332 11.01 8.96 -4.41
C VAL A 332 10.41 7.92 -3.48
N ALA A 333 10.65 8.01 -2.17
CA ALA A 333 10.09 7.11 -1.18
C ALA A 333 8.56 7.26 -1.04
N GLU A 334 8.04 8.49 -0.98
CA GLU A 334 6.60 8.77 -0.94
C GLU A 334 5.90 8.28 -2.21
N HIS A 335 6.51 8.51 -3.38
CA HIS A 335 6.01 7.99 -4.65
C HIS A 335 5.97 6.45 -4.64
N ALA A 336 7.00 5.79 -4.12
CA ALA A 336 7.03 4.33 -4.00
C ALA A 336 5.91 3.79 -3.10
N HIS A 337 5.73 4.36 -1.90
CA HIS A 337 4.70 3.93 -0.96
C HIS A 337 3.28 4.18 -1.48
N SER A 338 3.10 5.17 -2.36
CA SER A 338 1.80 5.49 -2.96
C SER A 338 1.40 4.53 -4.07
N ASN A 339 2.38 3.99 -4.80
CA ASN A 339 2.14 3.20 -6.00
C ASN A 339 2.43 1.70 -5.83
N HIS A 340 3.07 1.31 -4.73
CA HIS A 340 3.45 -0.08 -4.47
C HIS A 340 3.03 -0.54 -3.08
N THR A 341 3.00 -1.86 -2.88
CA THR A 341 2.68 -2.48 -1.59
C THR A 341 3.88 -2.45 -0.65
N LEU A 342 4.41 -1.27 -0.38
CA LEU A 342 5.45 -1.00 0.62
C LEU A 342 4.82 -0.61 1.94
N GLY A 343 5.41 -1.04 3.05
CA GLY A 343 5.00 -0.67 4.40
C GLY A 343 6.17 -0.22 5.27
N PRO A 344 5.90 0.18 6.52
CA PRO A 344 6.91 0.68 7.44
C PRO A 344 8.03 -0.32 7.74
N GLU A 345 7.76 -1.63 7.60
CA GLU A 345 8.73 -2.71 7.79
C GLU A 345 9.76 -2.83 6.66
N ASP A 346 9.46 -2.27 5.48
CA ASP A 346 10.36 -2.34 4.32
C ASP A 346 11.48 -1.29 4.40
N ALA A 347 11.33 -0.27 5.27
CA ALA A 347 12.27 0.85 5.46
C ALA A 347 12.82 1.41 4.13
N PHE A 348 11.95 1.55 3.12
CA PHE A 348 12.36 1.88 1.77
C PHE A 348 13.02 3.27 1.72
N LEU A 349 14.26 3.32 1.23
CA LEU A 349 15.13 4.51 1.25
C LEU A 349 15.27 5.13 2.65
N GLY A 350 15.21 4.32 3.70
CA GLY A 350 15.33 4.77 5.10
C GLY A 350 14.08 5.48 5.62
N THR A 351 12.95 5.40 4.90
CA THR A 351 11.67 5.99 5.32
C THR A 351 10.73 4.90 5.83
N ASN A 352 10.05 5.19 6.94
CA ASN A 352 9.04 4.33 7.54
C ASN A 352 7.66 5.00 7.35
N LEU A 353 7.13 4.92 6.13
CA LEU A 353 5.84 5.50 5.80
C LEU A 353 4.71 4.48 6.00
N PRO A 354 3.49 4.92 6.32
CA PRO A 354 2.35 4.01 6.41
C PRO A 354 2.09 3.36 5.05
N ARG A 355 1.66 2.10 5.11
CA ARG A 355 1.28 1.32 3.94
C ARG A 355 0.01 1.89 3.31
N ARG A 356 0.05 2.27 2.03
CA ARG A 356 -1.13 2.78 1.29
C ARG A 356 -1.80 1.73 0.42
N LEU A 357 -1.05 0.68 0.05
CA LEU A 357 -1.56 -0.40 -0.79
C LEU A 357 -1.27 -1.77 -0.15
N HIS A 358 -2.29 -2.62 -0.14
CA HIS A 358 -2.19 -4.02 0.23
C HIS A 358 -2.29 -4.92 -0.99
N SER A 359 -1.40 -5.91 -1.07
CA SER A 359 -1.68 -7.14 -1.79
C SER A 359 -2.27 -8.16 -0.84
N ILE A 360 -2.89 -9.22 -1.37
CA ILE A 360 -3.39 -10.33 -0.52
C ILE A 360 -2.24 -10.90 0.34
N ARG A 361 -1.01 -10.96 -0.20
CA ARG A 361 0.16 -11.44 0.54
C ARG A 361 0.60 -10.49 1.65
N THR A 362 0.68 -9.19 1.37
CA THR A 362 1.09 -8.23 2.41
C THR A 362 0.00 -8.08 3.47
N ALA A 363 -1.27 -8.23 3.12
CA ALA A 363 -2.39 -8.27 4.07
C ALA A 363 -2.40 -9.54 4.92
N GLU A 364 -2.05 -10.70 4.36
CA GLU A 364 -1.90 -11.95 5.13
C GLU A 364 -0.89 -11.78 6.26
N VAL A 365 0.27 -11.16 5.96
CA VAL A 365 1.30 -10.85 6.96
C VAL A 365 0.83 -9.80 7.96
N ALA A 366 0.21 -8.70 7.50
CA ALA A 366 -0.18 -7.59 8.38
C ALA A 366 -1.34 -7.93 9.32
N HIS A 367 -2.32 -8.71 8.87
CA HIS A 367 -3.54 -8.99 9.65
C HIS A 367 -3.62 -10.42 10.22
N GLY A 368 -2.69 -11.30 9.83
CA GLY A 368 -2.68 -12.71 10.26
C GLY A 368 -3.85 -13.53 9.71
N ILE A 369 -4.50 -13.06 8.63
CA ILE A 369 -5.64 -13.75 8.01
C ILE A 369 -5.14 -14.51 6.78
N HIS A 370 -5.43 -15.80 6.72
CA HIS A 370 -4.99 -16.65 5.62
C HIS A 370 -5.52 -16.15 4.25
N ARG A 371 -4.65 -16.18 3.23
CA ARG A 371 -4.93 -15.66 1.87
C ARG A 371 -6.23 -16.13 1.21
N ILE A 372 -6.68 -17.36 1.47
CA ILE A 372 -7.95 -17.91 0.93
C ILE A 372 -9.14 -17.11 1.47
N THR A 373 -9.12 -16.82 2.78
CA THR A 373 -10.16 -16.04 3.45
C THR A 373 -10.14 -14.60 2.95
N LEU A 374 -8.96 -14.00 2.82
CA LEU A 374 -8.80 -12.66 2.26
C LEU A 374 -9.35 -12.56 0.83
N ARG A 375 -9.05 -13.55 -0.03
CA ARG A 375 -9.59 -13.61 -1.38
C ARG A 375 -11.11 -13.71 -1.38
N SER A 376 -11.70 -14.53 -0.50
CA SER A 376 -13.15 -14.63 -0.34
C SER A 376 -13.79 -13.32 0.14
N ILE A 377 -13.14 -12.58 1.05
CA ILE A 377 -13.60 -11.25 1.50
C ILE A 377 -13.66 -10.29 0.32
N LEU A 378 -12.59 -10.23 -0.48
CA LEU A 378 -12.52 -9.35 -1.66
C LEU A 378 -13.54 -9.72 -2.74
N ASP A 379 -13.75 -11.02 -2.97
CA ASP A 379 -14.75 -11.53 -3.91
C ASP A 379 -16.17 -11.12 -3.48
N SER A 380 -16.49 -11.32 -2.20
CA SER A 380 -17.79 -10.91 -1.64
C SER A 380 -18.05 -9.41 -1.76
N ALA A 381 -16.99 -8.60 -1.72
CA ALA A 381 -17.04 -7.14 -1.87
C ALA A 381 -17.05 -6.66 -3.34
N GLY A 382 -16.91 -7.57 -4.32
CA GLY A 382 -16.83 -7.21 -5.74
C GLY A 382 -15.56 -6.45 -6.13
N LEU A 383 -14.50 -6.52 -5.31
CA LEU A 383 -13.25 -5.78 -5.51
C LEU A 383 -12.16 -6.58 -6.24
N LEU A 384 -12.47 -7.82 -6.61
CA LEU A 384 -11.59 -8.64 -7.43
C LEU A 384 -11.70 -8.25 -8.91
N PRO A 385 -10.59 -7.89 -9.60
CA PRO A 385 -10.62 -7.60 -11.03
C PRO A 385 -11.14 -8.79 -11.85
N ALA A 386 -11.81 -8.54 -12.98
CA ALA A 386 -12.26 -9.59 -13.89
C ALA A 386 -11.06 -10.48 -14.34
N GLY A 387 -11.16 -11.80 -14.18
CA GLY A 387 -10.07 -12.74 -14.49
C GLY A 387 -9.01 -12.92 -13.38
N SER A 388 -9.20 -12.32 -12.21
CA SER A 388 -8.31 -12.44 -11.04
C SER A 388 -8.22 -13.85 -10.44
N THR A 389 -9.12 -14.76 -10.80
CA THR A 389 -9.07 -16.19 -10.42
C THR A 389 -7.78 -16.86 -10.89
N GLN A 390 -7.19 -16.38 -11.99
CA GLN A 390 -5.90 -16.86 -12.53
C GLN A 390 -4.70 -15.98 -12.14
N GLN A 391 -4.93 -14.83 -11.50
CA GLN A 391 -3.85 -13.94 -11.05
C GLN A 391 -3.31 -14.39 -9.69
N SER A 392 -1.99 -14.32 -9.52
CA SER A 392 -1.36 -14.61 -8.23
C SER A 392 -1.73 -13.57 -7.17
N ASP A 393 -1.74 -13.98 -5.89
CA ASP A 393 -2.15 -13.15 -4.75
C ASP A 393 -1.37 -11.84 -4.61
N GLY A 394 -0.13 -11.80 -5.10
CA GLY A 394 0.69 -10.58 -5.15
C GLY A 394 0.31 -9.60 -6.27
N ARG A 395 -0.67 -9.93 -7.12
CA ARG A 395 -1.15 -9.08 -8.22
C ARG A 395 -2.44 -8.33 -7.92
N VAL A 396 -3.24 -8.84 -7.00
CA VAL A 396 -4.42 -8.14 -6.51
C VAL A 396 -3.92 -7.07 -5.53
N VAL A 397 -4.01 -5.80 -5.93
CA VAL A 397 -3.53 -4.65 -5.15
C VAL A 397 -4.68 -3.68 -4.94
N ILE A 398 -4.94 -3.33 -3.69
CA ILE A 398 -6.09 -2.53 -3.25
C ILE A 398 -5.59 -1.51 -2.23
N ALA A 399 -6.27 -0.37 -2.13
CA ALA A 399 -6.01 0.63 -1.10
C ALA A 399 -6.09 0.02 0.30
N ALA A 400 -5.11 0.33 1.15
CA ALA A 400 -4.99 -0.22 2.49
C ALA A 400 -6.20 0.14 3.35
N GLU A 401 -6.70 1.36 3.25
CA GLU A 401 -7.85 1.84 4.02
C GLU A 401 -9.13 1.07 3.69
N ILE A 402 -9.32 0.72 2.40
CA ILE A 402 -10.45 -0.12 1.96
C ILE A 402 -10.29 -1.54 2.51
N PHE A 403 -9.08 -2.08 2.47
CA PHE A 403 -8.77 -3.42 2.96
C PHE A 403 -8.99 -3.54 4.47
N ASP A 404 -8.46 -2.58 5.24
CA ASP A 404 -8.57 -2.50 6.69
C ASP A 404 -10.03 -2.42 7.13
N LYS A 405 -10.84 -1.61 6.44
CA LYS A 405 -12.29 -1.52 6.68
C LYS A 405 -12.97 -2.86 6.45
N LEU A 406 -12.70 -3.54 5.34
CA LEU A 406 -13.30 -4.84 5.03
C LEU A 406 -12.91 -5.93 6.04
N ILE A 407 -11.67 -5.90 6.54
CA ILE A 407 -11.24 -6.81 7.60
C ILE A 407 -11.95 -6.48 8.91
N GLY A 408 -12.08 -5.19 9.26
CA GLY A 408 -12.84 -4.75 10.43
C GLY A 408 -14.27 -5.30 10.39
N ASP A 409 -14.98 -5.02 9.30
CA ASP A 409 -16.34 -5.51 9.05
C ASP A 409 -16.41 -7.05 9.08
N TRP A 410 -15.36 -7.75 8.63
CA TRP A 410 -15.29 -9.21 8.67
C TRP A 410 -15.02 -9.76 10.07
N ARG A 411 -14.19 -9.11 10.88
CA ARG A 411 -13.88 -9.53 12.27
C ARG A 411 -15.08 -9.34 13.20
N GLU A 412 -15.95 -8.40 12.90
CA GLU A 412 -17.22 -8.20 13.60
C GLU A 412 -18.29 -9.22 13.22
N ARG A 413 -17.99 -10.15 12.31
CA ARG A 413 -18.92 -11.22 11.91
C ARG A 413 -18.65 -12.50 12.69
N LEU A 414 -19.70 -13.08 13.27
CA LEU A 414 -19.66 -14.41 13.86
C LEU A 414 -20.20 -15.46 12.86
N PRO A 415 -19.48 -16.57 12.61
CA PRO A 415 -20.03 -17.68 11.83
C PRO A 415 -21.29 -18.24 12.51
N ALA A 416 -22.37 -18.41 11.73
CA ALA A 416 -23.63 -18.96 12.23
C ALA A 416 -23.47 -20.36 12.87
N GLU A 417 -22.50 -21.16 12.41
CA GLU A 417 -22.17 -22.46 13.01
C GLU A 417 -21.80 -22.36 14.49
N HIS A 418 -21.05 -21.33 14.88
CA HIS A 418 -20.64 -21.16 16.27
C HIS A 418 -21.86 -20.91 17.17
N ALA A 419 -22.78 -20.05 16.72
CA ALA A 419 -24.03 -19.78 17.45
C ALA A 419 -24.93 -21.03 17.52
N LYS A 420 -25.05 -21.80 16.43
CA LYS A 420 -25.83 -23.04 16.41
C LYS A 420 -25.31 -24.07 17.40
N THR A 421 -24.00 -24.32 17.40
CA THR A 421 -23.36 -25.26 18.33
C THR A 421 -23.49 -24.78 19.77
N ARG A 422 -23.32 -23.48 20.01
CA ARG A 422 -23.44 -22.90 21.35
C ARG A 422 -24.83 -23.07 21.95
N PHE A 423 -25.89 -22.79 21.19
CA PHE A 423 -27.26 -22.84 21.69
C PHE A 423 -27.94 -24.22 21.54
N GLY A 424 -27.35 -25.13 20.76
CA GLY A 424 -27.94 -26.43 20.45
C GLY A 424 -29.14 -26.34 19.50
N ILE A 425 -29.17 -25.34 18.61
CA ILE A 425 -30.33 -25.03 17.76
C ILE A 425 -30.08 -25.29 16.27
N SER A 426 -31.17 -25.53 15.52
CA SER A 426 -31.13 -25.67 14.07
C SER A 426 -30.93 -24.33 13.34
N GLY A 427 -30.55 -24.36 12.06
CA GLY A 427 -30.41 -23.15 11.24
C GLY A 427 -31.70 -22.35 11.09
N ALA A 428 -32.86 -23.02 11.02
CA ALA A 428 -34.16 -22.36 10.97
C ALA A 428 -34.51 -21.65 12.29
N ALA A 429 -34.17 -22.26 13.44
CA ALA A 429 -34.35 -21.64 14.75
C ALA A 429 -33.45 -20.41 14.95
N LEU A 430 -32.21 -20.44 14.44
CA LEU A 430 -31.32 -19.28 14.45
C LEU A 430 -31.87 -18.13 13.60
N GLN A 431 -32.43 -18.41 12.42
CA GLN A 431 -33.08 -17.39 11.58
C GLN A 431 -34.31 -16.75 12.27
N GLU A 432 -35.01 -17.52 13.07
CA GLU A 432 -36.13 -17.00 13.86
C GLU A 432 -35.66 -16.06 14.97
N LEU A 433 -34.52 -16.33 15.63
CA LEU A 433 -33.89 -15.38 16.55
C LEU A 433 -33.54 -14.05 15.85
N VAL A 434 -33.05 -14.14 14.61
CA VAL A 434 -32.77 -12.96 13.79
C VAL A 434 -34.05 -12.21 13.44
N ARG A 435 -35.11 -12.92 13.03
CA ARG A 435 -36.41 -12.33 12.67
C ARG A 435 -37.06 -11.59 13.84
N GLN A 436 -36.88 -12.09 15.06
CA GLN A 436 -37.38 -11.46 16.30
C GLN A 436 -36.49 -10.30 16.78
N GLY A 437 -35.40 -9.99 16.08
CA GLY A 437 -34.48 -8.91 16.45
C GLY A 437 -33.62 -9.22 17.68
N LEU A 438 -33.58 -10.48 18.13
CA LEU A 438 -32.78 -10.90 19.29
C LEU A 438 -31.29 -10.98 18.95
N VAL A 439 -30.95 -11.29 17.70
CA VAL A 439 -29.58 -11.25 17.16
C VAL A 439 -29.61 -10.62 15.77
N ALA A 440 -28.80 -9.59 15.54
CA ALA A 440 -28.73 -8.92 14.23
C ALA A 440 -27.85 -9.69 13.23
N GLU A 441 -28.25 -9.66 11.96
CA GLU A 441 -27.38 -9.98 10.82
C GLU A 441 -26.72 -8.71 10.29
N ASN A 442 -25.49 -8.80 9.79
CA ASN A 442 -24.86 -7.67 9.11
C ASN A 442 -25.43 -7.54 7.68
N GLU A 443 -26.12 -6.43 7.38
CA GLU A 443 -26.88 -6.19 6.13
C GLU A 443 -26.05 -6.11 4.82
N SER A 444 -24.79 -6.53 4.77
CA SER A 444 -23.95 -6.30 3.59
C SER A 444 -23.18 -7.51 3.11
N LEU A 445 -23.43 -7.81 1.83
CA LEU A 445 -22.67 -8.62 0.86
C LEU A 445 -23.25 -10.02 0.59
N GLY A 446 -24.27 -10.05 -0.29
CA GLY A 446 -24.58 -11.19 -1.14
C GLY A 446 -25.24 -12.39 -0.46
N SER A 447 -26.12 -13.06 -1.20
CA SER A 447 -27.05 -14.11 -0.76
C SER A 447 -26.42 -15.40 -0.17
N GLY A 448 -25.12 -15.44 0.13
CA GLY A 448 -24.36 -16.65 0.44
C GLY A 448 -23.76 -16.78 1.84
N SER A 449 -23.50 -15.69 2.58
CA SER A 449 -22.82 -15.76 3.88
C SER A 449 -23.67 -15.15 5.00
N ARG A 450 -24.59 -15.96 5.54
CA ARG A 450 -25.37 -15.65 6.74
C ARG A 450 -24.43 -15.57 7.95
N ARG A 451 -23.91 -14.37 8.21
CA ARG A 451 -23.02 -14.11 9.35
C ARG A 451 -23.68 -13.14 10.31
N LEU A 452 -23.67 -13.50 11.58
CA LEU A 452 -24.29 -12.72 12.65
C LEU A 452 -23.37 -11.56 13.03
N ASN A 453 -23.96 -10.45 13.47
CA ASN A 453 -23.20 -9.38 14.10
C ASN A 453 -22.69 -9.86 15.47
N LYS A 454 -21.36 -9.83 15.66
CA LYS A 454 -20.72 -10.31 16.89
C LYS A 454 -21.15 -9.51 18.13
N ALA A 455 -21.31 -8.19 18.02
CA ALA A 455 -21.70 -7.36 19.14
C ALA A 455 -23.14 -7.67 19.59
N SER A 456 -24.07 -7.78 18.63
CA SER A 456 -25.45 -8.17 18.93
C SER A 456 -25.55 -9.59 19.52
N TYR A 457 -24.75 -10.53 19.00
CA TYR A 457 -24.67 -11.87 19.59
C TYR A 457 -24.14 -11.86 21.04
N LEU A 458 -23.09 -11.09 21.32
CA LEU A 458 -22.53 -11.00 22.67
C LEU A 458 -23.48 -10.31 23.65
N ASP A 459 -24.18 -9.25 23.24
CA ASP A 459 -25.24 -8.61 24.03
C ASP A 459 -26.38 -9.59 24.33
N PHE A 460 -26.80 -10.38 23.34
CA PHE A 460 -27.79 -11.44 23.56
C PHE A 460 -27.33 -12.49 24.57
N ILE A 461 -26.08 -12.95 24.48
CA ILE A 461 -25.50 -13.86 25.48
C ILE A 461 -25.46 -13.22 26.87
N GLU A 462 -25.02 -11.97 26.98
CA GLU A 462 -24.94 -11.26 28.26
C GLU A 462 -26.32 -11.14 28.91
N ARG A 463 -27.36 -10.85 28.12
CA ARG A 463 -28.75 -10.81 28.60
C ARG A 463 -29.22 -12.17 29.10
N LEU A 464 -28.85 -13.25 28.43
CA LEU A 464 -29.17 -14.61 28.87
C LEU A 464 -28.37 -15.04 30.11
N ASP A 465 -27.12 -14.60 30.24
CA ASP A 465 -26.27 -14.89 31.40
C ASP A 465 -26.76 -14.21 32.69
N ARG A 466 -27.59 -13.16 32.57
CA ARG A 466 -28.25 -12.48 33.70
C ARG A 466 -29.46 -13.25 34.25
N LEU A 467 -29.92 -14.31 33.58
CA LEU A 467 -31.00 -15.15 34.09
C LEU A 467 -30.58 -15.87 35.38
N PRO A 468 -31.49 -16.05 36.35
CA PRO A 468 -31.15 -16.65 37.63
C PRO A 468 -30.74 -18.13 37.45
N ARG A 469 -29.62 -18.51 38.09
CA ARG A 469 -29.10 -19.88 38.09
C ARG A 469 -29.63 -20.62 39.30
N ALA A 470 -30.48 -21.63 39.08
CA ALA A 470 -31.12 -22.40 40.16
C ALA A 470 -31.49 -23.81 39.71
N THR A 471 -31.83 -24.67 40.68
CA THR A 471 -32.48 -25.96 40.39
C THR A 471 -33.93 -25.72 39.96
N PRO A 472 -34.39 -26.28 38.83
CA PRO A 472 -35.77 -26.13 38.38
C PRO A 472 -36.78 -26.64 39.42
N ASP A 473 -37.84 -25.86 39.64
CA ASP A 473 -38.94 -26.27 40.50
C ASP A 473 -39.74 -27.42 39.88
N ALA A 474 -40.44 -28.17 40.74
CA ALA A 474 -41.32 -29.25 40.32
C ALA A 474 -42.41 -28.73 39.35
N GLY A 475 -42.34 -29.15 38.08
CA GLY A 475 -43.30 -28.78 37.05
C GLY A 475 -42.76 -27.85 35.96
N MET A 476 -41.58 -27.25 36.16
CA MET A 476 -40.90 -26.50 35.09
C MET A 476 -40.49 -27.43 33.94
N ARG A 477 -40.36 -26.85 32.74
CA ARG A 477 -39.97 -27.57 31.52
C ARG A 477 -38.89 -26.78 30.80
N ASN A 478 -37.98 -27.48 30.13
CA ASN A 478 -36.95 -26.83 29.33
C ASN A 478 -37.56 -26.16 28.08
N LEU A 479 -36.83 -25.24 27.45
CA LEU A 479 -37.33 -24.54 26.26
C LEU A 479 -37.65 -25.50 25.11
N GLN A 480 -36.89 -26.58 24.92
CA GLN A 480 -37.16 -27.54 23.85
C GLN A 480 -38.55 -28.19 24.01
N ASP A 481 -38.91 -28.63 25.20
CA ASP A 481 -40.22 -29.19 25.48
C ASP A 481 -41.30 -28.13 25.41
N MET A 482 -41.00 -26.90 25.85
CA MET A 482 -41.96 -25.81 25.78
C MET A 482 -42.29 -25.40 24.35
N THR A 483 -41.34 -25.34 23.43
CA THR A 483 -41.63 -25.09 22.01
C THR A 483 -42.63 -26.10 21.43
N ARG A 484 -42.58 -27.38 21.86
CA ARG A 484 -43.55 -28.42 21.48
C ARG A 484 -44.90 -28.23 22.16
N ILE A 485 -44.92 -27.90 23.45
CA ILE A 485 -46.14 -27.73 24.24
C ILE A 485 -46.97 -26.54 23.75
N VAL A 486 -46.33 -25.41 23.46
CA VAL A 486 -47.02 -24.18 23.02
C VAL A 486 -47.02 -23.97 21.51
N SER A 487 -46.32 -24.82 20.74
CA SER A 487 -46.18 -24.69 19.28
C SER A 487 -45.63 -23.32 18.86
N ARG A 488 -44.64 -22.81 19.62
CA ARG A 488 -43.96 -21.52 19.41
C ARG A 488 -42.47 -21.72 19.22
N SER A 489 -41.84 -20.74 18.59
CA SER A 489 -40.41 -20.75 18.37
C SER A 489 -39.61 -20.42 19.63
N TYR A 490 -38.33 -20.82 19.64
CA TYR A 490 -37.40 -20.40 20.68
C TYR A 490 -37.32 -18.87 20.81
N GLY A 491 -37.33 -18.15 19.68
CA GLY A 491 -37.22 -16.69 19.68
C GLY A 491 -38.40 -15.99 20.35
N GLU A 492 -39.63 -16.44 20.10
CA GLU A 492 -40.82 -15.86 20.75
C GLU A 492 -40.78 -16.06 22.27
N ILE A 493 -40.42 -17.25 22.74
CA ILE A 493 -40.38 -17.54 24.18
C ILE A 493 -39.23 -16.77 24.85
N VAL A 494 -38.05 -16.74 24.24
CA VAL A 494 -36.88 -16.02 24.79
C VAL A 494 -37.12 -14.51 24.80
N ALA A 495 -37.78 -13.94 23.79
CA ALA A 495 -38.15 -12.54 23.79
C ALA A 495 -39.02 -12.20 25.02
N LEU A 496 -40.06 -12.99 25.31
CA LEU A 496 -40.93 -12.79 26.47
C LEU A 496 -40.22 -12.95 27.82
N ILE A 497 -39.19 -13.80 27.90
CA ILE A 497 -38.32 -13.91 29.08
C ILE A 497 -37.51 -12.63 29.24
N LEU A 498 -36.85 -12.17 28.17
CA LEU A 498 -35.98 -10.99 28.21
C LEU A 498 -36.76 -9.67 28.39
N GLU A 499 -38.00 -9.61 27.92
CA GLU A 499 -38.94 -8.51 28.16
C GLU A 499 -39.51 -8.50 29.59
N GLY A 500 -39.30 -9.58 30.36
CA GLY A 500 -39.76 -9.71 31.75
C GLY A 500 -41.23 -10.12 31.88
N THR A 501 -41.89 -10.53 30.80
CA THR A 501 -43.28 -11.05 30.84
C THR A 501 -43.32 -12.45 31.46
N ILE A 502 -42.30 -13.26 31.20
CA ILE A 502 -42.08 -14.55 31.88
C ILE A 502 -41.05 -14.30 32.98
N THR A 503 -41.48 -14.36 34.24
CA THR A 503 -40.64 -14.04 35.40
C THR A 503 -40.00 -15.28 36.01
N LYS A 504 -40.65 -16.44 35.86
CA LYS A 504 -40.15 -17.73 36.32
C LYS A 504 -39.38 -18.44 35.20
N ALA A 505 -38.19 -17.95 34.94
CA ALA A 505 -37.21 -18.58 34.06
C ALA A 505 -35.92 -18.82 34.85
N VAL A 506 -35.40 -20.04 34.83
CA VAL A 506 -34.13 -20.40 35.51
C VAL A 506 -33.21 -21.14 34.56
N VAL A 507 -31.91 -20.88 34.70
CA VAL A 507 -30.87 -21.66 34.01
C VAL A 507 -30.45 -22.77 34.95
N HIS A 508 -30.69 -24.02 34.55
CA HIS A 508 -30.24 -25.18 35.32
C HIS A 508 -28.74 -25.35 35.15
N VAL A 509 -28.00 -25.15 36.25
CA VAL A 509 -26.60 -25.55 36.34
C VAL A 509 -26.59 -26.99 36.85
N GLY A 510 -26.43 -27.94 35.93
CA GLY A 510 -26.25 -29.33 36.32
C GLY A 510 -24.96 -29.45 37.14
N VAL A 511 -25.01 -30.16 38.27
CA VAL A 511 -23.80 -30.79 38.80
C VAL A 511 -23.33 -31.72 37.69
N GLY A 512 -22.10 -31.51 37.21
CA GLY A 512 -21.56 -32.17 36.02
C GLY A 512 -21.91 -33.65 36.00
N SER A 513 -22.38 -34.13 34.84
CA SER A 513 -22.48 -35.56 34.59
C SER A 513 -21.16 -36.20 34.95
N VAL A 514 -21.15 -37.03 35.99
CA VAL A 514 -20.00 -37.84 36.38
C VAL A 514 -19.73 -38.79 35.22
N SER A 515 -18.69 -38.53 34.43
CA SER A 515 -18.06 -39.56 33.62
C SER A 515 -17.59 -40.67 34.55
N GLN A 516 -17.74 -41.93 34.15
CA GLN A 516 -17.31 -43.10 34.92
C GLN A 516 -15.80 -43.11 35.26
N ASP A 517 -15.03 -42.22 34.64
CA ASP A 517 -13.66 -41.90 34.99
C ASP A 517 -13.67 -40.54 35.70
N GLY A 518 -13.37 -40.53 37.00
CA GLY A 518 -13.54 -39.41 37.93
C GLY A 518 -12.66 -38.18 37.69
N GLU A 519 -12.77 -37.55 36.52
CA GLU A 519 -12.25 -36.22 36.24
C GLU A 519 -13.42 -35.25 36.03
N ALA A 520 -13.57 -34.31 36.96
CA ALA A 520 -14.56 -33.24 36.89
C ALA A 520 -14.20 -32.29 35.74
N SER A 521 -14.68 -32.59 34.52
CA SER A 521 -14.62 -31.63 33.42
C SER A 521 -15.68 -30.56 33.64
N GLN A 522 -15.26 -29.48 34.30
CA GLN A 522 -16.03 -28.27 34.59
C GLN A 522 -16.25 -27.49 33.29
N THR A 523 -17.05 -28.05 32.38
CA THR A 523 -17.52 -27.33 31.20
C THR A 523 -18.98 -26.97 31.41
N ASP A 524 -19.23 -25.70 31.75
CA ASP A 524 -20.55 -25.08 31.81
C ASP A 524 -21.22 -25.17 30.43
N HIS A 525 -21.86 -26.31 30.12
CA HIS A 525 -22.63 -26.45 28.91
C HIS A 525 -23.92 -25.63 29.06
N PHE A 526 -23.84 -24.37 28.64
CA PHE A 526 -25.02 -23.51 28.50
C PHE A 526 -25.61 -23.68 27.10
N GLY A 527 -26.91 -23.99 27.02
CA GLY A 527 -27.69 -24.24 25.81
C GLY A 527 -29.16 -23.92 26.06
N PHE A 528 -29.99 -23.84 25.02
CA PHE A 528 -31.43 -23.55 25.23
C PHE A 528 -32.17 -24.67 25.96
N ASP A 529 -31.62 -25.89 25.95
CA ASP A 529 -32.07 -27.03 26.72
C ASP A 529 -31.84 -26.89 28.24
N THR A 530 -30.93 -26.03 28.67
CA THR A 530 -30.67 -25.76 30.10
C THR A 530 -31.53 -24.64 30.67
N ILE A 531 -32.29 -23.94 29.84
CA ILE A 531 -33.24 -22.89 30.29
C ILE A 531 -34.59 -23.54 30.57
N PHE A 532 -35.05 -23.42 31.80
CA PHE A 532 -36.34 -23.93 32.27
C PHE A 532 -37.31 -22.79 32.55
N VAL A 533 -38.57 -22.96 32.16
CA VAL A 533 -39.63 -21.97 32.36
C VAL A 533 -40.89 -22.63 32.93
N ASP A 534 -41.70 -21.85 33.65
CA ASP A 534 -43.01 -22.27 34.13
C ASP A 534 -44.01 -22.39 32.94
N PRO A 535 -44.56 -23.59 32.66
CA PRO A 535 -45.51 -23.78 31.56
C PRO A 535 -46.79 -22.93 31.68
N LEU A 536 -47.19 -22.52 32.90
CA LEU A 536 -48.37 -21.70 33.10
C LEU A 536 -48.13 -20.25 32.67
N GLU A 537 -47.01 -19.66 33.06
CA GLU A 537 -46.65 -18.29 32.66
C GLU A 537 -46.51 -18.17 31.15
N VAL A 538 -45.85 -19.15 30.51
CA VAL A 538 -45.69 -19.16 29.05
C VAL A 538 -47.06 -19.23 28.35
N LYS A 539 -47.96 -20.10 28.82
CA LYS A 539 -49.33 -20.21 28.25
C LYS A 539 -50.16 -18.95 28.45
N GLN A 540 -50.00 -18.28 29.60
CA GLN A 540 -50.69 -17.02 29.90
C GLN A 540 -50.17 -15.87 29.03
N ALA A 541 -48.85 -15.77 28.86
CA ALA A 541 -48.21 -14.73 28.05
C ALA A 541 -48.65 -14.76 26.58
N PHE A 542 -48.93 -15.94 26.03
CA PHE A 542 -49.44 -16.07 24.66
C PHE A 542 -50.95 -15.90 24.52
N HIS A 543 -51.68 -15.56 25.59
CA HIS A 543 -53.13 -15.35 25.61
C HIS A 543 -53.91 -16.30 24.69
N VAL A 544 -53.86 -17.58 25.02
CA VAL A 544 -54.62 -18.62 24.33
C VAL A 544 -56.11 -18.32 24.54
N ALA A 545 -56.78 -17.77 23.53
CA ALA A 545 -58.21 -17.50 23.58
C ALA A 545 -58.97 -18.77 24.02
N SER A 546 -59.95 -18.64 24.91
CA SER A 546 -60.81 -19.78 25.26
C SER A 546 -61.40 -20.38 24.00
N PRO A 547 -61.34 -21.71 23.80
CA PRO A 547 -61.91 -22.32 22.61
C PRO A 547 -63.40 -21.95 22.51
N PRO A 548 -63.94 -21.71 21.31
CA PRO A 548 -65.32 -21.25 21.12
C PRO A 548 -66.38 -22.32 21.45
N GLY A 549 -65.96 -23.49 21.93
CA GLY A 549 -66.85 -24.54 22.36
C GLY A 549 -66.15 -25.63 23.18
N ILE A 550 -66.92 -26.66 23.51
CA ILE A 550 -66.52 -27.75 24.40
C ILE A 550 -65.87 -28.86 23.55
N THR A 551 -64.75 -29.42 24.00
CA THR A 551 -64.09 -30.53 23.29
C THR A 551 -64.95 -31.80 23.35
N PHE A 552 -64.81 -32.72 22.39
CA PHE A 552 -65.56 -33.99 22.42
C PHE A 552 -65.32 -34.82 23.68
N GLN A 553 -64.13 -34.75 24.30
CA GLN A 553 -63.86 -35.42 25.58
C GLN A 553 -64.59 -34.78 26.77
N CYS A 554 -64.77 -33.45 26.76
CA CYS A 554 -65.56 -32.79 27.78
C CYS A 554 -67.06 -33.06 27.55
N ALA A 555 -67.54 -33.01 26.30
CA ALA A 555 -68.92 -33.37 25.96
C ALA A 555 -69.24 -34.83 26.30
N GLU A 556 -68.30 -35.76 26.13
CA GLU A 556 -68.43 -37.16 26.56
C GLU A 556 -68.77 -37.25 28.07
N ARG A 557 -68.01 -36.54 28.90
CA ARG A 557 -68.22 -36.52 30.35
C ARG A 557 -69.54 -35.85 30.74
N MET A 558 -69.99 -34.85 29.99
CA MET A 558 -71.23 -34.13 30.27
C MET A 558 -72.48 -34.90 29.85
N ILE A 559 -72.46 -35.59 28.70
CA ILE A 559 -73.60 -36.38 28.19
C ILE A 559 -73.66 -37.77 28.86
N GLY A 560 -72.55 -38.27 29.41
CA GLY A 560 -72.47 -39.60 30.02
C GLY A 560 -72.44 -40.73 28.99
N THR A 561 -71.78 -40.51 27.86
CA THR A 561 -71.64 -41.50 26.77
C THR A 561 -70.16 -41.73 26.44
N THR A 562 -69.84 -42.29 25.27
CA THR A 562 -68.46 -42.45 24.79
C THR A 562 -68.08 -41.37 23.77
N THR A 563 -66.81 -40.96 23.70
CA THR A 563 -66.30 -40.00 22.68
C THR A 563 -66.68 -40.46 21.26
N LYS A 564 -66.71 -41.77 20.99
CA LYS A 564 -67.15 -42.34 19.70
C LYS A 564 -68.61 -42.01 19.39
N THR A 565 -69.49 -42.08 20.39
CA THR A 565 -70.90 -41.71 20.25
C THR A 565 -71.06 -40.21 20.06
N VAL A 566 -70.34 -39.37 20.81
CA VAL A 566 -70.35 -37.91 20.64
C VAL A 566 -69.96 -37.52 19.21
N LYS A 567 -68.91 -38.14 18.65
CA LYS A 567 -68.50 -37.92 17.25
C LYS A 567 -69.59 -38.31 16.24
N ARG A 568 -70.32 -39.39 16.49
CA ARG A 568 -71.41 -39.85 15.62
C ARG A 568 -72.65 -38.96 15.73
N LEU A 569 -73.00 -38.51 16.94
CA LEU A 569 -74.06 -37.53 17.15
C LEU A 569 -73.75 -36.20 16.46
N ALA A 570 -72.50 -35.76 16.50
CA ALA A 570 -72.03 -34.59 15.75
C ALA A 570 -72.11 -34.82 14.23
N ALA A 571 -71.70 -35.99 13.73
CA ALA A 571 -71.77 -36.34 12.30
C ALA A 571 -73.21 -36.49 11.79
N ALA A 572 -74.13 -36.98 12.63
CA ALA A 572 -75.56 -37.08 12.35
C ALA A 572 -76.30 -35.72 12.45
N GLY A 573 -75.61 -34.65 12.85
CA GLY A 573 -76.18 -33.31 12.98
C GLY A 573 -77.03 -33.08 14.23
N LEU A 574 -77.09 -34.06 15.15
CA LEU A 574 -77.86 -33.97 16.39
C LEU A 574 -77.16 -33.12 17.47
N LEU A 575 -75.83 -33.08 17.45
CA LEU A 575 -75.04 -32.14 18.25
C LEU A 575 -74.52 -31.02 17.35
N LYS A 576 -74.92 -29.77 17.63
CA LYS A 576 -74.40 -28.60 16.91
C LYS A 576 -72.90 -28.47 17.18
N THR A 577 -72.11 -28.43 16.11
CA THR A 577 -70.65 -28.28 16.18
C THR A 577 -70.20 -26.96 15.57
N VAL A 578 -69.07 -26.46 16.06
CA VAL A 578 -68.37 -25.28 15.55
C VAL A 578 -66.94 -25.69 15.22
N VAL A 579 -66.51 -25.42 14.00
CA VAL A 579 -65.10 -25.59 13.60
C VAL A 579 -64.37 -24.29 13.89
N ALA A 580 -63.31 -24.38 14.69
CA ALA A 580 -62.45 -23.25 14.98
C ALA A 580 -61.00 -23.72 15.09
N ASP A 581 -60.07 -22.82 14.85
CA ASP A 581 -58.65 -23.12 15.05
C ASP A 581 -58.38 -23.40 16.53
N ASN A 582 -57.67 -24.50 16.80
CA ASN A 582 -57.25 -24.83 18.14
C ASN A 582 -56.39 -23.66 18.67
N PRO A 583 -56.79 -22.99 19.77
CA PRO A 583 -56.08 -21.82 20.29
C PRO A 583 -54.60 -22.07 20.62
N MET A 584 -54.22 -23.33 20.89
CA MET A 584 -52.84 -23.75 21.17
C MET A 584 -52.05 -24.14 19.92
N HIS A 585 -52.67 -24.87 18.99
CA HIS A 585 -51.96 -25.49 17.86
C HIS A 585 -52.22 -24.83 16.50
N ARG A 586 -53.18 -23.89 16.42
CA ARG A 586 -53.62 -23.21 15.19
C ARG A 586 -54.01 -24.17 14.05
N ILE A 587 -54.47 -25.36 14.42
CA ILE A 587 -55.00 -26.37 13.50
C ILE A 587 -56.53 -26.39 13.66
N PRO A 588 -57.32 -26.44 12.57
CA PRO A 588 -58.77 -26.52 12.65
C PRO A 588 -59.22 -27.73 13.46
N GLN A 589 -59.99 -27.48 14.52
CA GLN A 589 -60.58 -28.51 15.38
C GLN A 589 -62.09 -28.31 15.51
N THR A 590 -62.83 -29.41 15.52
CA THR A 590 -64.27 -29.40 15.74
C THR A 590 -64.58 -29.40 17.24
N TYR A 591 -65.39 -28.43 17.67
CA TYR A 591 -65.91 -28.29 19.03
C TYR A 591 -67.42 -28.49 19.05
N VAL A 592 -67.97 -28.92 20.17
CA VAL A 592 -69.42 -28.90 20.42
C VAL A 592 -69.80 -27.51 20.90
N SER A 593 -70.82 -26.91 20.28
CA SER A 593 -71.34 -25.61 20.74
C SER A 593 -71.92 -25.76 22.15
N PRO A 594 -71.58 -24.88 23.12
CA PRO A 594 -72.14 -24.95 24.47
C PRO A 594 -73.68 -24.94 24.47
N SER A 595 -74.29 -24.02 23.71
CA SER A 595 -75.76 -23.96 23.57
C SER A 595 -76.34 -25.18 22.86
N GLY A 596 -75.63 -25.71 21.87
CA GLY A 596 -76.05 -26.95 21.19
C GLY A 596 -75.98 -28.20 22.07
N LEU A 597 -75.08 -28.21 23.05
CA LEU A 597 -74.99 -29.29 24.03
C LEU A 597 -76.16 -29.22 25.02
N GLU A 598 -76.48 -28.04 25.51
CA GLU A 598 -77.63 -27.80 26.40
C GLU A 598 -78.95 -28.18 25.72
N GLU A 599 -79.19 -27.68 24.50
CA GLU A 599 -80.39 -28.05 23.71
C GLU A 599 -80.51 -29.57 23.51
N PHE A 600 -79.39 -30.25 23.26
CA PHE A 600 -79.37 -31.70 23.09
C PHE A 600 -79.72 -32.43 24.38
N GLN A 601 -79.18 -31.99 25.53
CA GLN A 601 -79.47 -32.60 26.83
C GLN A 601 -80.90 -32.36 27.30
N ASP A 602 -81.50 -31.23 26.93
CA ASP A 602 -82.91 -30.93 27.22
C ASP A 602 -83.87 -31.75 26.35
N THR A 603 -83.49 -32.04 25.10
CA THR A 603 -84.35 -32.73 24.14
C THR A 603 -84.20 -34.26 24.18
N TYR A 604 -82.99 -34.76 24.44
CA TYR A 604 -82.65 -36.17 24.32
C TYR A 604 -82.05 -36.72 25.61
N VAL A 605 -82.52 -37.89 26.02
CA VAL A 605 -81.94 -38.65 27.13
C VAL A 605 -81.42 -39.97 26.59
N SER A 606 -80.19 -40.34 26.93
CA SER A 606 -79.67 -41.64 26.49
C SER A 606 -80.53 -42.77 27.06
N LEU A 607 -80.74 -43.83 26.29
CA LEU A 607 -81.47 -45.01 26.75
C LEU A 607 -80.81 -45.62 28.01
N PHE A 608 -79.50 -45.48 28.14
CA PHE A 608 -78.75 -45.89 29.34
C PHE A 608 -79.21 -45.11 30.58
N GLU A 609 -79.18 -43.77 30.52
CA GLU A 609 -79.62 -42.92 31.64
C GLU A 609 -81.13 -43.06 31.89
N PHE A 610 -81.95 -43.17 30.84
CA PHE A 610 -83.39 -43.40 30.99
C PHE A 610 -83.71 -44.74 31.67
N SER A 611 -82.94 -45.80 31.37
CA SER A 611 -83.15 -47.13 31.95
C SER A 611 -82.71 -47.23 33.42
N LYS A 612 -81.94 -46.27 33.92
CA LYS A 612 -81.46 -46.22 35.31
C LYS A 612 -82.67 -46.17 36.25
N GLY A 613 -82.79 -47.18 37.12
CA GLY A 613 -83.93 -47.36 38.02
C GLY A 613 -85.22 -47.93 37.39
N ARG A 614 -85.24 -48.22 36.08
CA ARG A 614 -86.44 -48.71 35.35
C ARG A 614 -86.30 -50.15 34.82
N GLY A 615 -85.16 -50.79 35.06
CA GLY A 615 -84.88 -52.19 34.73
C GLY A 615 -83.82 -52.36 33.64
N GLN A 616 -83.67 -53.58 33.12
CA GLN A 616 -82.68 -53.90 32.11
C GLN A 616 -82.95 -53.14 30.79
N ILE A 617 -81.92 -52.51 30.23
CA ILE A 617 -81.98 -51.63 29.04
C ILE A 617 -82.77 -52.24 27.88
N ALA A 618 -82.53 -53.51 27.54
CA ALA A 618 -83.23 -54.20 26.45
C ALA A 618 -84.75 -54.33 26.68
N ARG A 619 -85.19 -54.51 27.93
CA ARG A 619 -86.61 -54.58 28.29
C ARG A 619 -87.25 -53.20 28.24
N VAL A 620 -86.54 -52.16 28.70
CA VAL A 620 -87.02 -50.77 28.64
C VAL A 620 -87.21 -50.34 27.18
N LYS A 621 -86.25 -50.66 26.31
CA LYS A 621 -86.37 -50.40 24.86
C LYS A 621 -87.58 -51.07 24.23
N LYS A 622 -87.82 -52.36 24.54
CA LYS A 622 -88.99 -53.10 24.02
C LYS A 622 -90.30 -52.48 24.49
N ARG A 623 -90.35 -51.94 25.72
CA ARG A 623 -91.52 -51.23 26.25
C ARG A 623 -91.75 -49.90 25.56
N LEU A 624 -90.70 -49.12 25.30
CA LEU A 624 -90.80 -47.85 24.57
C LEU A 624 -91.29 -48.07 23.13
N ALA A 625 -90.74 -49.08 22.44
CA ALA A 625 -91.19 -49.45 21.09
C ALA A 625 -92.66 -49.91 21.06
N ALA A 626 -93.10 -50.69 22.05
CA ALA A 626 -94.50 -51.10 22.19
C ALA A 626 -95.46 -49.92 22.48
N ALA A 627 -94.94 -48.83 23.07
CA ALA A 627 -95.65 -47.57 23.29
C ALA A 627 -95.57 -46.61 22.10
N GLY A 628 -94.95 -47.03 20.98
CA GLY A 628 -94.79 -46.20 19.78
C GLY A 628 -93.67 -45.16 19.87
N ILE A 629 -92.84 -45.18 20.91
CA ILE A 629 -91.72 -44.25 21.10
C ILE A 629 -90.47 -44.87 20.47
N MET A 630 -90.03 -44.29 19.36
CA MET A 630 -88.84 -44.73 18.62
C MET A 630 -87.64 -43.83 18.98
N PRO A 631 -86.41 -44.39 19.00
CA PRO A 631 -85.21 -43.60 19.27
C PRO A 631 -84.95 -42.57 18.18
N ALA A 632 -84.52 -41.38 18.59
CA ALA A 632 -84.10 -40.33 17.67
C ALA A 632 -82.72 -40.63 17.07
N PHE A 633 -81.91 -41.44 17.76
CA PHE A 633 -80.62 -41.90 17.26
C PHE A 633 -80.36 -43.36 17.64
N GLU A 634 -80.20 -44.22 16.63
CA GLU A 634 -79.83 -45.62 16.83
C GLU A 634 -78.80 -46.08 15.77
N GLU A 635 -77.57 -46.33 16.23
CA GLU A 635 -76.51 -46.92 15.40
C GLU A 635 -75.76 -48.02 16.14
N ALA A 636 -75.32 -49.04 15.40
CA ALA A 636 -74.52 -50.14 15.94
C ALA A 636 -73.20 -49.63 16.53
N GLY A 637 -72.99 -49.83 17.83
CA GLY A 637 -71.79 -49.43 18.55
C GLY A 637 -71.76 -47.98 19.02
N ALA A 638 -72.90 -47.30 19.06
CA ALA A 638 -73.11 -46.00 19.71
C ALA A 638 -74.23 -46.08 20.75
N ALA A 639 -74.30 -45.14 21.69
CA ALA A 639 -75.43 -45.09 22.61
C ALA A 639 -76.71 -44.67 21.88
N THR A 640 -77.82 -45.32 22.21
CA THR A 640 -79.16 -45.01 21.69
C THR A 640 -79.74 -43.81 22.44
N PHE A 641 -80.33 -42.85 21.72
CA PHE A 641 -81.02 -41.68 22.27
C PHE A 641 -82.47 -41.64 21.80
#